data_AF-A0A940KQ99-F1
#
_entry.id   AF-A0A940KQ99-F1
#
_cell.length_a   1.000
_cell.length_b   1.000
_cell.length_c   1.000
_cell.angle_alpha   90.00
_cell.angle_beta   90.00
_cell.angle_gamma   90.00
#
_symmetry.space_group_name_H-M   'P 1'
#
loop_
_entity.id
_entity.type
_entity.pdbx_description
1 polymer ?
#
loop_
_entity_poly.entity_id
_entity_poly.type
_entity_poly.pdbx_seq_one_letter_code
_entity_poly.pdbx_strand_id
1 'polypeptide(L)'
;YRSDWPRLTKFLNKLPFYQSDAMSSITGYAEAALLQPGHAPQIGKGASGLSYIDDFEGTRSAIDLRFPLINWQLSSVPQQFPESQLNNDLASGYNRAKLAWYNIEPVLQERNNSNNPLAGNRDELSKPETRQVFQTEIFPQRTNDFGQGLLTTFDLAFYPKERGPYNFENRAGRINADGALTNPGQAWGGIQRNIDQTDFETGNIEYIEFWLQDPYVLNTTRTGGKLFFNLGNISEDVLKDGKRQYENGLPTPTNNAQVDNTTVWGKVPSNPLQVTNAFSNDPADRQYQDVGLDGLTDDEERTKFQTYLNGLQAIAPAAYAQAVNDPSADNFKPYRDASYDAINAGILRRYKDINNPHGNSPIATGSTQFVNAFTQYPDAEEMNRDNTLNEVEEYFQYEINITPNMQVGSNFITDIRRAQNIRLPNDQTRDENWYLFRIPVSEFTSKVGNIPDFKSIRFIRMFVTGFEDSVVMRFGKLELIRNQWRKFQYQIDTTGNYVNLPANDPAVFNTLAVNVEENDQRSPIRYRIPPGIERQQQLSNNNVQLYLNEQALSVQVDNLPAAETRGVFKNMNLDMRQYGKLRMFIHAEARQFDNMIIDGSLTAVVRFGSDLQGNYYEVRVPLKKTPWFSSDSLAVWPEENNLDFDLQELTRMKLRRNQAGASPSTYYSERLSNGRVYALIGNPNLGEVRSMLLSVENSTKNPVSAEVWFNELRFSNLDEKGGWAATGRVDLKLADLGSITLAGTARSRGFGTLEQRVNERSREDMYTFDVSANIDAGKLLPKKLGIQIPVYAGISRIAMTPEYDPYDLDIKLSDKLDAAPSKDFRDSIKNNAQD
;
A
#
# COMPACT_ATOMS: atom_id res chain seq x y z
N TYR A 1 51.64 -5.77 -27.60
CA TYR A 1 52.90 -5.83 -28.37
C TYR A 1 53.57 -4.46 -28.35
N ARG A 2 54.90 -4.39 -28.16
CA ARG A 2 55.66 -3.14 -28.23
C ARG A 2 57.00 -3.38 -28.90
N SER A 3 57.39 -2.50 -29.81
CA SER A 3 58.69 -2.53 -30.46
C SER A 3 59.20 -1.12 -30.69
N ASP A 4 60.51 -0.91 -30.53
CA ASP A 4 61.16 0.33 -30.93
C ASP A 4 61.29 0.37 -32.46
N TRP A 5 61.25 1.59 -33.02
CA TRP A 5 61.36 1.83 -34.46
C TRP A 5 62.48 2.83 -34.79
N PRO A 6 63.77 2.46 -34.61
CA PRO A 6 64.90 3.37 -34.81
C PRO A 6 65.00 3.94 -36.23
N ARG A 7 64.54 3.18 -37.24
CA ARG A 7 64.48 3.65 -38.63
C ARG A 7 63.54 4.84 -38.81
N LEU A 8 62.43 4.90 -38.06
CA LEU A 8 61.51 6.03 -38.08
C LEU A 8 62.14 7.27 -37.43
N THR A 9 62.82 7.13 -36.28
CA THR A 9 63.59 8.24 -35.67
C THR A 9 64.64 8.79 -36.65
N LYS A 10 65.39 7.92 -37.33
CA LYS A 10 66.38 8.34 -38.35
C LYS A 10 65.73 9.06 -39.53
N PHE A 11 64.52 8.69 -39.93
CA PHE A 11 63.77 9.37 -40.97
C PHE A 11 63.28 10.75 -40.51
N LEU A 12 62.74 10.85 -39.30
CA LEU A 12 62.31 12.12 -38.71
C LEU A 12 63.48 13.11 -38.57
N ASN A 13 64.67 12.66 -38.19
CA ASN A 13 65.89 13.49 -38.10
C ASN A 13 66.38 14.06 -39.45
N LYS A 14 65.76 13.71 -40.59
CA LYS A 14 66.01 14.34 -41.89
C LYS A 14 65.10 15.54 -42.16
N LEU A 15 64.12 15.80 -41.29
CA LEU A 15 63.25 16.96 -41.42
C LEU A 15 64.04 18.26 -41.12
N PRO A 16 63.77 19.35 -41.84
CA PRO A 16 64.45 20.63 -41.62
C PRO A 16 64.18 21.14 -40.20
N PHE A 17 65.24 21.64 -39.56
CA PHE A 17 65.22 22.22 -38.20
C PHE A 17 64.87 21.26 -37.05
N TYR A 18 64.68 19.97 -37.32
CA TYR A 18 64.34 18.95 -36.33
C TYR A 18 65.45 17.89 -36.16
N GLN A 19 65.88 17.66 -34.92
CA GLN A 19 66.83 16.61 -34.55
C GLN A 19 66.56 16.15 -33.12
N SER A 20 66.42 14.84 -32.93
CA SER A 20 66.08 14.19 -31.67
C SER A 20 66.84 12.88 -31.45
N ASP A 21 67.20 12.64 -30.19
CA ASP A 21 67.77 11.37 -29.72
C ASP A 21 66.70 10.45 -29.11
N ALA A 22 65.45 10.93 -29.00
CA ALA A 22 64.35 10.14 -28.46
C ALA A 22 63.94 9.01 -29.41
N MET A 23 63.72 7.81 -28.86
CA MET A 23 63.34 6.64 -29.65
C MET A 23 61.87 6.71 -30.06
N SER A 24 61.60 6.50 -31.35
CA SER A 24 60.25 6.23 -31.87
C SER A 24 59.86 4.79 -31.54
N SER A 25 58.59 4.55 -31.25
CA SER A 25 58.10 3.20 -30.92
C SER A 25 56.71 2.94 -31.50
N ILE A 26 56.41 1.67 -31.72
CA ILE A 26 55.08 1.17 -32.05
C ILE A 26 54.59 0.29 -30.91
N THR A 27 53.39 0.58 -30.41
CA THR A 27 52.71 -0.23 -29.41
C THR A 27 51.36 -0.64 -29.95
N GLY A 28 51.09 -1.94 -30.00
CA GLY A 28 49.82 -2.51 -30.45
C GLY A 28 49.13 -3.26 -29.31
N TYR A 29 47.84 -3.02 -29.15
CA TYR A 29 46.93 -3.70 -28.23
C TYR A 29 45.79 -4.31 -29.03
N ALA A 30 45.40 -5.53 -28.69
CA ALA A 30 44.25 -6.18 -29.28
C ALA A 30 43.58 -7.07 -28.22
N GLU A 31 42.27 -6.95 -28.09
CA GLU A 31 41.45 -7.77 -27.20
C GLU A 31 40.22 -8.23 -27.97
N ALA A 32 39.78 -9.46 -27.68
CA ALA A 32 38.54 -10.00 -28.19
C ALA A 32 37.83 -10.76 -27.07
N ALA A 33 36.52 -10.63 -27.02
CA ALA A 33 35.68 -11.27 -26.03
C ALA A 33 34.44 -11.85 -26.70
N LEU A 34 34.04 -13.03 -26.25
CA LEU A 34 32.79 -13.69 -26.62
C LEU A 34 31.93 -13.81 -25.37
N LEU A 35 30.69 -13.33 -25.45
CA LEU A 35 29.69 -13.48 -24.39
C LEU A 35 28.69 -14.55 -24.81
N GLN A 36 28.59 -15.61 -24.02
CA GLN A 36 27.50 -16.58 -24.11
C GLN A 36 26.63 -16.42 -22.86
N PRO A 37 25.47 -15.74 -22.98
CA PRO A 37 24.60 -15.54 -21.84
C PRO A 37 23.82 -16.80 -21.50
N GLY A 38 23.35 -16.85 -20.26
CA GLY A 38 22.44 -17.86 -19.76
C GLY A 38 21.67 -17.31 -18.55
N HIS A 39 20.79 -18.12 -17.98
CA HIS A 39 20.11 -17.82 -16.72
C HIS A 39 20.45 -18.84 -15.64
N ALA A 40 20.21 -18.43 -14.38
CA ALA A 40 20.39 -19.30 -13.24
C ALA A 40 19.35 -20.46 -13.27
N PRO A 41 19.75 -21.72 -12.99
CA PRO A 41 18.82 -22.86 -13.00
C PRO A 41 17.59 -22.71 -12.09
N GLN A 42 17.68 -21.84 -11.07
CA GLN A 42 16.62 -21.51 -10.12
C GLN A 42 15.42 -20.83 -10.78
N ILE A 43 15.61 -20.13 -11.90
CA ILE A 43 14.51 -19.47 -12.64
C ILE A 43 14.03 -20.30 -13.83
N GLY A 44 14.48 -21.54 -13.97
CA GLY A 44 14.13 -22.45 -15.06
C GLY A 44 15.35 -23.08 -15.73
N LYS A 45 15.12 -24.03 -16.64
CA LYS A 45 16.17 -24.61 -17.51
C LYS A 45 15.77 -24.46 -18.98
N GLY A 46 16.74 -24.16 -19.84
CA GLY A 46 16.51 -24.03 -21.29
C GLY A 46 15.50 -22.92 -21.61
N ALA A 47 14.54 -23.18 -22.51
CA ALA A 47 13.51 -22.18 -22.87
C ALA A 47 12.52 -21.82 -21.73
N SER A 48 12.65 -22.44 -20.54
CA SER A 48 11.77 -22.21 -19.39
C SER A 48 12.24 -21.12 -18.43
N GLY A 49 13.30 -20.37 -18.74
CA GLY A 49 13.73 -19.22 -17.92
C GLY A 49 12.59 -18.20 -17.73
N LEU A 50 12.23 -17.91 -16.49
CA LEU A 50 11.12 -17.03 -16.12
C LEU A 50 11.61 -15.65 -15.65
N SER A 51 10.86 -14.60 -15.99
CA SER A 51 11.05 -13.25 -15.46
C SER A 51 9.70 -12.64 -15.12
N TYR A 52 9.46 -12.35 -13.85
CA TYR A 52 8.19 -11.78 -13.39
C TYR A 52 8.06 -10.31 -13.79
N ILE A 53 6.89 -9.96 -14.30
CA ILE A 53 6.48 -8.58 -14.52
C ILE A 53 5.74 -8.10 -13.26
N ASP A 54 4.77 -8.91 -12.84
CA ASP A 54 3.97 -8.72 -11.64
C ASP A 54 3.50 -10.10 -11.17
N ASP A 55 3.99 -10.54 -10.02
CA ASP A 55 3.50 -11.76 -9.34
C ASP A 55 2.18 -11.49 -8.60
N PHE A 56 1.71 -10.24 -8.63
CA PHE A 56 0.56 -9.73 -7.90
C PHE A 56 0.73 -9.72 -6.38
N GLU A 57 1.89 -10.07 -5.81
CA GLU A 57 2.19 -10.03 -4.36
C GLU A 57 2.23 -8.61 -3.78
N GLY A 58 2.49 -7.62 -4.63
CA GLY A 58 2.40 -6.20 -4.30
C GLY A 58 1.07 -5.53 -4.65
N THR A 59 0.11 -6.24 -5.25
CA THR A 59 -1.16 -5.67 -5.75
C THR A 59 -1.92 -4.95 -4.65
N ARG A 60 -1.95 -5.55 -3.46
CA ARG A 60 -2.55 -4.98 -2.27
C ARG A 60 -1.45 -4.43 -1.36
N SER A 61 -1.61 -3.18 -0.94
CA SER A 61 -0.79 -2.56 0.12
C SER A 61 -1.71 -1.98 1.18
N ALA A 62 -1.33 -2.15 2.45
CA ALA A 62 -2.14 -1.75 3.60
C ALA A 62 -1.40 -0.73 4.46
N ILE A 63 -2.14 0.21 5.04
CA ILE A 63 -1.69 1.14 6.08
C ILE A 63 -2.39 0.73 7.37
N ASP A 64 -1.65 0.16 8.33
CA ASP A 64 -2.21 -0.28 9.62
C ASP A 64 -2.55 0.92 10.50
N LEU A 65 -3.80 0.99 10.95
CA LEU A 65 -4.31 2.05 11.80
C LEU A 65 -4.26 1.69 13.29
N ARG A 66 -4.00 0.43 13.65
CA ARG A 66 -3.96 -0.04 15.04
C ARG A 66 -2.76 0.47 15.81
N PHE A 67 -1.65 0.73 15.11
CA PHE A 67 -0.38 1.09 15.70
C PHE A 67 0.20 2.38 15.10
N PRO A 68 0.95 3.17 15.89
CA PRO A 68 0.99 3.12 17.36
C PRO A 68 -0.35 3.59 17.97
N LEU A 69 -0.75 3.00 19.11
CA LEU A 69 -2.01 3.32 19.79
C LEU A 69 -2.15 4.80 20.16
N ILE A 70 -1.05 5.42 20.58
CA ILE A 70 -0.99 6.82 21.03
C ILE A 70 -1.35 7.84 19.95
N ASN A 71 -1.45 7.42 18.68
CA ASN A 71 -1.95 8.30 17.63
C ASN A 71 -3.48 8.48 17.71
N TRP A 72 -4.19 7.56 18.38
CA TRP A 72 -5.62 7.70 18.67
C TRP A 72 -5.83 8.47 19.96
N GLN A 73 -6.73 9.43 19.90
CA GLN A 73 -7.12 10.30 21.01
C GLN A 73 -8.64 10.52 21.01
N LEU A 74 -9.16 11.12 22.07
CA LEU A 74 -10.58 11.44 22.19
C LEU A 74 -11.06 12.26 20.98
N SER A 75 -12.27 11.99 20.53
CA SER A 75 -12.82 12.73 19.39
C SER A 75 -13.63 13.95 19.79
N SER A 76 -13.63 14.94 18.91
CA SER A 76 -14.64 15.99 18.87
C SER A 76 -16.05 15.38 18.67
N VAL A 77 -17.08 16.15 19.04
CA VAL A 77 -18.48 15.71 18.98
C VAL A 77 -18.92 15.53 17.52
N PRO A 78 -19.34 14.33 17.08
CA PRO A 78 -19.79 14.13 15.71
C PRO A 78 -21.01 14.99 15.34
N GLN A 79 -21.05 15.51 14.12
CA GLN A 79 -22.07 16.49 13.69
C GLN A 79 -23.51 15.97 13.70
N GLN A 80 -23.71 14.65 13.76
CA GLN A 80 -25.04 14.05 13.86
C GLN A 80 -25.71 14.24 15.23
N PHE A 81 -24.96 14.64 16.26
CA PHE A 81 -25.49 14.88 17.59
C PHE A 81 -25.81 16.38 17.78
N PRO A 82 -26.96 16.73 18.40
CA PRO A 82 -27.31 18.13 18.67
C PRO A 82 -26.25 18.89 19.47
N GLU A 83 -25.55 18.19 20.36
CA GLU A 83 -24.47 18.69 21.19
C GLU A 83 -23.32 19.30 20.36
N SER A 84 -23.14 18.85 19.11
CA SER A 84 -22.12 19.38 18.20
C SER A 84 -22.33 20.85 17.80
N GLN A 85 -23.52 21.41 17.99
CA GLN A 85 -23.84 22.80 17.63
C GLN A 85 -23.52 23.80 18.74
N LEU A 86 -23.26 23.30 19.95
CA LEU A 86 -22.93 24.11 21.11
C LEU A 86 -21.45 24.50 21.06
N ASN A 87 -21.12 25.72 21.48
CA ASN A 87 -19.76 26.22 21.55
C ASN A 87 -19.53 26.90 22.89
N ASN A 88 -18.41 26.57 23.55
CA ASN A 88 -18.07 27.04 24.88
C ASN A 88 -19.23 26.81 25.87
N ASP A 89 -19.82 25.61 25.83
CA ASP A 89 -20.94 25.15 26.68
C ASP A 89 -20.72 23.69 27.09
N LEU A 90 -20.78 23.41 28.40
CA LEU A 90 -20.60 22.06 28.97
C LEU A 90 -21.62 21.04 28.45
N ALA A 91 -22.78 21.51 27.98
CA ALA A 91 -23.80 20.65 27.38
C ALA A 91 -23.34 20.01 26.06
N SER A 92 -22.28 20.50 25.42
CA SER A 92 -21.66 19.83 24.26
C SER A 92 -21.03 18.47 24.62
N GLY A 93 -20.61 18.28 25.87
CA GLY A 93 -20.08 17.00 26.37
C GLY A 93 -21.17 16.01 26.79
N TYR A 94 -22.45 16.40 26.76
CA TYR A 94 -23.55 15.52 27.15
C TYR A 94 -23.64 14.30 26.23
N ASN A 95 -24.14 13.19 26.77
CA ASN A 95 -24.24 11.89 26.09
C ASN A 95 -22.91 11.26 25.64
N ARG A 96 -21.74 11.88 25.89
CA ARG A 96 -20.44 11.22 25.73
C ARG A 96 -20.30 10.13 26.81
N ALA A 97 -20.36 8.88 26.38
CA ALA A 97 -20.22 7.71 27.25
C ALA A 97 -18.77 7.23 27.30
N LYS A 98 -18.47 6.38 28.30
CA LYS A 98 -17.12 5.84 28.49
C LYS A 98 -16.75 4.92 27.34
N LEU A 99 -15.62 5.23 26.72
CA LEU A 99 -14.98 4.45 25.67
C LEU A 99 -13.52 4.21 26.08
N ALA A 100 -13.03 3.01 25.87
CA ALA A 100 -11.62 2.66 26.06
C ALA A 100 -11.09 1.95 24.82
N TRP A 101 -9.90 2.33 24.37
CA TRP A 101 -9.20 1.73 23.23
C TRP A 101 -7.80 1.27 23.66
N TYR A 102 -7.47 0.01 23.39
CA TYR A 102 -6.23 -0.56 23.89
C TYR A 102 -5.81 -1.82 23.13
N ASN A 103 -4.56 -2.21 23.32
CA ASN A 103 -4.10 -3.57 23.09
C ASN A 103 -3.89 -4.20 24.48
N ILE A 104 -4.42 -5.40 24.70
CA ILE A 104 -4.20 -6.10 25.97
C ILE A 104 -2.74 -6.55 26.04
N GLU A 105 -2.07 -6.27 27.15
CA GLU A 105 -0.72 -6.74 27.40
C GLU A 105 -0.73 -8.29 27.43
N PRO A 106 0.12 -8.96 26.62
CA PRO A 106 0.09 -10.42 26.51
C PRO A 106 0.17 -11.15 27.86
N VAL A 107 0.98 -10.63 28.80
CA VAL A 107 1.16 -11.21 30.14
C VAL A 107 -0.17 -11.31 30.89
N LEU A 108 -1.05 -10.32 30.81
CA LEU A 108 -2.35 -10.34 31.50
C LEU A 108 -3.27 -11.46 30.99
N GLN A 109 -3.01 -11.94 29.78
CA GLN A 109 -3.80 -13.00 29.15
C GLN A 109 -3.13 -14.39 29.32
N GLU A 110 -1.86 -14.44 29.74
CA GLU A 110 -1.09 -15.67 29.89
C GLU A 110 -1.42 -16.39 31.20
N ARG A 111 -2.01 -17.57 31.07
CA ARG A 111 -2.51 -18.36 32.19
C ARG A 111 -1.43 -19.02 33.06
N ASN A 112 -0.17 -19.03 32.61
CA ASN A 112 0.97 -19.68 33.27
C ASN A 112 2.07 -18.70 33.65
N ASN A 113 1.87 -17.40 33.42
CA ASN A 113 2.86 -16.38 33.71
C ASN A 113 2.76 -15.96 35.19
N SER A 114 3.87 -16.04 35.93
CA SER A 114 3.90 -15.67 37.35
C SER A 114 3.62 -14.18 37.59
N ASN A 115 3.84 -13.33 36.57
CA ASN A 115 3.56 -11.91 36.63
C ASN A 115 2.13 -11.56 36.21
N ASN A 116 1.27 -12.55 35.93
CA ASN A 116 -0.13 -12.32 35.65
C ASN A 116 -0.97 -12.37 36.96
N PRO A 117 -1.49 -11.24 37.46
CA PRO A 117 -2.33 -11.21 38.66
C PRO A 117 -3.64 -12.01 38.48
N LEU A 118 -4.03 -12.31 37.23
CA LEU A 118 -5.24 -13.03 36.86
C LEU A 118 -4.98 -14.49 36.50
N ALA A 119 -3.75 -15.01 36.65
CA ALA A 119 -3.39 -16.39 36.28
C ALA A 119 -4.29 -17.45 36.96
N GLY A 120 -4.77 -17.15 38.17
CA GLY A 120 -5.70 -18.02 38.91
C GLY A 120 -7.14 -18.00 38.41
N ASN A 121 -7.58 -16.93 37.74
CA ASN A 121 -8.94 -16.75 37.26
C ASN A 121 -9.09 -17.22 35.81
N ARG A 122 -9.21 -18.54 35.60
CA ARG A 122 -9.28 -19.14 34.26
C ARG A 122 -10.49 -18.68 33.45
N ASP A 123 -11.60 -18.37 34.11
CA ASP A 123 -12.82 -17.90 33.44
C ASP A 123 -12.64 -16.48 32.90
N GLU A 124 -11.99 -15.58 33.64
CA GLU A 124 -11.64 -14.24 33.15
C GLU A 124 -10.77 -14.30 31.89
N LEU A 125 -9.79 -15.20 31.86
CA LEU A 125 -8.91 -15.39 30.69
C LEU A 125 -9.60 -16.09 29.52
N SER A 126 -10.79 -16.68 29.74
CA SER A 126 -11.55 -17.41 28.73
C SER A 126 -12.70 -16.59 28.12
N LYS A 127 -12.95 -15.37 28.61
CA LYS A 127 -13.95 -14.46 28.05
C LYS A 127 -13.59 -14.07 26.61
N PRO A 128 -14.56 -14.03 25.68
CA PRO A 128 -14.31 -13.64 24.28
C PRO A 128 -13.61 -12.28 24.18
N GLU A 129 -13.97 -11.36 25.06
CA GLU A 129 -13.53 -9.97 25.06
C GLU A 129 -12.08 -9.80 25.55
N THR A 130 -11.49 -10.80 26.22
CA THR A 130 -10.19 -10.63 26.92
C THR A 130 -9.19 -11.74 26.63
N ARG A 131 -9.62 -12.89 26.08
CA ARG A 131 -8.73 -14.02 25.79
C ARG A 131 -7.62 -13.66 24.78
N GLN A 132 -6.54 -14.43 24.82
CA GLN A 132 -5.54 -14.44 23.75
C GLN A 132 -6.16 -14.90 22.44
N VAL A 133 -5.77 -14.25 21.35
CA VAL A 133 -6.14 -14.63 19.97
C VAL A 133 -4.87 -15.03 19.25
N PHE A 134 -4.82 -16.24 18.71
CA PHE A 134 -3.66 -16.70 17.94
C PHE A 134 -3.77 -16.33 16.47
N GLN A 135 -2.64 -16.05 15.82
CA GLN A 135 -2.60 -15.77 14.39
C GLN A 135 -3.22 -16.90 13.57
N THR A 136 -3.07 -18.16 14.00
CA THR A 136 -3.61 -19.34 13.31
C THR A 136 -5.14 -19.43 13.31
N GLU A 137 -5.83 -18.70 14.19
CA GLU A 137 -7.30 -18.65 14.21
C GLU A 137 -7.84 -17.92 12.96
N ILE A 138 -7.19 -16.80 12.60
CA ILE A 138 -7.57 -15.99 11.45
C ILE A 138 -6.77 -16.37 10.18
N PHE A 139 -5.47 -16.62 10.34
CA PHE A 139 -4.51 -16.86 9.26
C PHE A 139 -3.79 -18.21 9.45
N PRO A 140 -4.45 -19.35 9.22
CA PRO A 140 -3.92 -20.68 9.53
C PRO A 140 -2.77 -21.08 8.59
N GLN A 141 -2.74 -20.54 7.38
CA GLN A 141 -1.71 -20.82 6.37
C GLN A 141 -0.49 -19.92 6.57
N ARG A 142 -0.55 -18.94 7.47
CA ARG A 142 0.58 -18.07 7.77
C ARG A 142 1.59 -18.81 8.63
N THR A 143 2.85 -18.77 8.20
CA THR A 143 3.94 -19.33 9.00
C THR A 143 4.44 -18.26 9.95
N ASN A 144 4.35 -18.53 11.25
CA ASN A 144 4.76 -17.58 12.28
C ASN A 144 6.21 -17.87 12.70
N ASP A 145 6.99 -16.82 12.91
CA ASP A 145 8.29 -16.93 13.55
C ASP A 145 8.13 -17.20 15.06
N PHE A 146 9.20 -17.62 15.72
CA PHE A 146 9.23 -17.84 17.16
C PHE A 146 8.80 -16.59 17.92
N GLY A 147 7.82 -16.73 18.83
CA GLY A 147 7.26 -15.62 19.60
C GLY A 147 6.21 -14.76 18.88
N GLN A 148 5.95 -14.99 17.58
CA GLN A 148 4.96 -14.23 16.79
C GLN A 148 3.62 -14.96 16.61
N GLY A 149 3.36 -16.01 17.40
CA GLY A 149 2.11 -16.78 17.29
C GLY A 149 0.85 -16.04 17.77
N LEU A 150 1.02 -15.01 18.61
CA LEU A 150 -0.09 -14.21 19.16
C LEU A 150 -0.49 -13.11 18.17
N LEU A 151 -1.79 -12.93 17.96
CA LEU A 151 -2.35 -11.80 17.23
C LEU A 151 -2.74 -10.71 18.22
N THR A 152 -2.02 -9.58 18.20
CA THR A 152 -2.40 -8.40 18.98
C THR A 152 -3.61 -7.73 18.36
N THR A 153 -4.71 -7.66 19.11
CA THR A 153 -5.97 -7.03 18.69
C THR A 153 -6.02 -5.58 19.15
N PHE A 154 -6.58 -4.69 18.33
CA PHE A 154 -6.99 -3.35 18.76
C PHE A 154 -8.40 -3.48 19.31
N ASP A 155 -8.59 -3.27 20.61
CA ASP A 155 -9.86 -3.53 21.28
C ASP A 155 -10.52 -2.19 21.62
N LEU A 156 -11.79 -2.05 21.22
CA LEU A 156 -12.63 -0.89 21.48
C LEU A 156 -13.78 -1.29 22.40
N ALA A 157 -13.69 -0.90 23.67
CA ALA A 157 -14.69 -1.21 24.70
C ALA A 157 -15.57 0.01 24.98
N PHE A 158 -16.87 -0.12 24.71
CA PHE A 158 -17.86 0.94 24.89
C PHE A 158 -18.83 0.60 26.02
N TYR A 159 -19.04 1.56 26.92
CA TYR A 159 -19.91 1.45 28.09
C TYR A 159 -20.99 2.54 28.04
N PRO A 160 -22.10 2.31 27.30
CA PRO A 160 -23.07 3.37 27.00
C PRO A 160 -23.85 3.90 28.21
N LYS A 161 -23.85 3.14 29.31
CA LYS A 161 -24.50 3.52 30.57
C LYS A 161 -23.60 4.35 31.48
N GLU A 162 -22.33 4.52 31.15
CA GLU A 162 -21.38 5.22 32.00
C GLU A 162 -20.89 6.50 31.33
N ARG A 163 -20.74 7.58 32.11
CA ARG A 163 -20.22 8.85 31.58
C ARG A 163 -18.75 8.70 31.17
N GLY A 164 -18.39 9.27 30.02
CA GLY A 164 -17.01 9.40 29.57
C GLY A 164 -16.36 10.70 30.07
N PRO A 165 -15.09 10.94 29.70
CA PRO A 165 -14.39 12.19 30.01
C PRO A 165 -15.12 13.43 29.49
N TYR A 166 -15.13 14.49 30.29
CA TYR A 166 -15.74 15.80 30.04
C TYR A 166 -17.25 15.75 29.79
N ASN A 167 -17.95 14.78 30.38
CA ASN A 167 -19.40 14.72 30.38
C ASN A 167 -19.97 15.19 31.73
N PHE A 168 -20.50 16.42 31.72
CA PHE A 168 -21.10 17.11 32.88
C PHE A 168 -22.63 16.99 32.93
N GLU A 169 -23.21 15.91 32.41
CA GLU A 169 -24.64 15.67 32.46
C GLU A 169 -25.15 15.71 33.91
N ASN A 170 -26.13 16.56 34.19
CA ASN A 170 -26.80 16.65 35.48
C ASN A 170 -28.29 16.98 35.33
N ARG A 171 -28.90 16.64 34.19
CA ARG A 171 -30.33 16.86 33.98
C ARG A 171 -31.13 15.73 34.64
N ALA A 172 -32.21 16.12 35.33
CA ALA A 172 -33.14 15.16 35.92
C ALA A 172 -33.71 14.21 34.85
N GLY A 173 -33.73 12.90 35.14
CA GLY A 173 -34.20 11.87 34.22
C GLY A 173 -33.20 11.45 33.14
N ARG A 174 -32.01 12.07 33.07
CA ARG A 174 -30.90 11.63 32.20
C ARG A 174 -29.86 10.79 32.92
N ILE A 175 -29.83 10.87 34.24
CA ILE A 175 -28.94 10.11 35.12
C ILE A 175 -29.74 9.43 36.23
N ASN A 176 -29.43 8.17 36.50
CA ASN A 176 -29.95 7.40 37.62
C ASN A 176 -29.23 7.74 38.93
N ALA A 177 -29.79 7.32 40.07
CA ALA A 177 -29.21 7.59 41.38
C ALA A 177 -27.77 7.07 41.54
N ASP A 178 -27.42 5.99 40.83
CA ASP A 178 -26.09 5.36 40.77
C ASP A 178 -25.12 6.02 39.78
N GLY A 179 -25.55 7.04 39.04
CA GLY A 179 -24.75 7.75 38.05
C GLY A 179 -24.83 7.19 36.63
N ALA A 180 -25.62 6.13 36.41
CA ALA A 180 -25.78 5.56 35.07
C ALA A 180 -26.63 6.45 34.17
N LEU A 181 -26.24 6.59 32.90
CA LEU A 181 -27.02 7.26 31.86
C LEU A 181 -28.31 6.46 31.59
N THR A 182 -29.46 7.14 31.61
CA THR A 182 -30.78 6.50 31.49
C THR A 182 -31.15 6.08 30.07
N ASN A 183 -30.56 6.73 29.06
CA ASN A 183 -30.81 6.49 27.64
C ASN A 183 -29.51 6.10 26.90
N PRO A 184 -28.97 4.90 27.17
CA PRO A 184 -27.69 4.44 26.59
C PRO A 184 -27.71 4.40 25.05
N GLY A 185 -28.85 4.14 24.42
CA GLY A 185 -28.97 4.19 22.95
C GLY A 185 -28.71 5.57 22.33
N GLN A 186 -28.80 6.67 23.09
CA GLN A 186 -28.42 8.02 22.65
C GLN A 186 -26.98 8.38 22.98
N ALA A 187 -26.30 7.56 23.79
CA ALA A 187 -24.93 7.80 24.17
C ALA A 187 -23.99 7.49 23.00
N TRP A 188 -22.84 8.17 22.98
CA TRP A 188 -21.82 7.95 21.96
C TRP A 188 -20.43 7.98 22.57
N GLY A 189 -19.47 7.34 21.92
CA GLY A 189 -18.06 7.43 22.27
C GLY A 189 -17.23 7.40 21.01
N GLY A 190 -16.21 8.25 20.90
CA GLY A 190 -15.40 8.34 19.69
C GLY A 190 -13.92 8.59 19.96
N ILE A 191 -13.12 8.16 19.01
CA ILE A 191 -11.68 8.39 18.91
C ILE A 191 -11.33 8.90 17.52
N GLN A 192 -10.25 9.67 17.41
CA GLN A 192 -9.77 10.14 16.13
C GLN A 192 -8.24 10.19 16.08
N ARG A 193 -7.70 10.20 14.86
CA ARG A 193 -6.26 10.32 14.60
C ARG A 193 -6.01 10.99 13.25
N ASN A 194 -4.79 11.49 13.06
CA ASN A 194 -4.32 11.96 11.76
C ASN A 194 -3.97 10.78 10.82
N ILE A 195 -4.00 11.07 9.52
CA ILE A 195 -3.56 10.18 8.44
C ILE A 195 -2.36 10.81 7.74
N ASP A 196 -1.27 10.08 7.62
CA ASP A 196 -0.03 10.60 7.04
C ASP A 196 -0.14 10.79 5.52
N GLN A 197 -0.77 9.84 4.82
CA GLN A 197 -1.03 9.92 3.38
C GLN A 197 -2.43 10.48 3.12
N THR A 198 -2.52 11.79 2.91
CA THR A 198 -3.81 12.50 2.83
C THR A 198 -4.46 12.48 1.45
N ASP A 199 -3.67 12.30 0.38
CA ASP A 199 -4.18 12.18 -0.98
C ASP A 199 -4.50 10.71 -1.31
N PHE A 200 -5.77 10.35 -1.10
CA PHE A 200 -6.28 9.00 -1.34
C PHE A 200 -6.44 8.70 -2.82
N GLU A 201 -6.65 9.71 -3.68
CA GLU A 201 -6.76 9.52 -5.13
C GLU A 201 -5.41 9.16 -5.74
N THR A 202 -4.38 9.95 -5.45
CA THR A 202 -3.02 9.66 -5.90
C THR A 202 -2.50 8.37 -5.25
N GLY A 203 -2.82 8.17 -3.96
CA GLY A 203 -2.46 6.97 -3.21
C GLY A 203 -3.24 5.70 -3.58
N ASN A 204 -4.30 5.83 -4.39
CA ASN A 204 -5.28 4.80 -4.74
C ASN A 204 -5.80 4.01 -3.53
N ILE A 205 -6.12 4.71 -2.43
CA ILE A 205 -6.76 4.09 -1.26
C ILE A 205 -8.23 3.85 -1.62
N GLU A 206 -8.63 2.58 -1.61
CA GLU A 206 -9.95 2.14 -2.09
C GLU A 206 -10.86 1.68 -0.96
N TYR A 207 -10.32 1.11 0.14
CA TYR A 207 -11.12 0.53 1.20
C TYR A 207 -10.61 0.83 2.61
N ILE A 208 -11.53 0.96 3.56
CA ILE A 208 -11.29 0.70 4.98
C ILE A 208 -11.54 -0.80 5.20
N GLU A 209 -10.55 -1.55 5.67
CA GLU A 209 -10.67 -2.99 5.90
C GLU A 209 -10.34 -3.37 7.34
N PHE A 210 -11.14 -4.27 7.91
CA PHE A 210 -10.84 -4.83 9.23
C PHE A 210 -11.44 -6.21 9.45
N TRP A 211 -10.77 -7.00 10.29
CA TRP A 211 -11.30 -8.23 10.86
C TRP A 211 -11.87 -7.92 12.24
N LEU A 212 -13.18 -8.11 12.41
CA LEU A 212 -13.87 -7.89 13.67
C LEU A 212 -14.30 -9.24 14.27
N GLN A 213 -13.87 -9.52 15.50
CA GLN A 213 -14.41 -10.65 16.26
C GLN A 213 -15.90 -10.43 16.51
N ASP A 214 -16.72 -11.47 16.39
CA ASP A 214 -18.13 -11.41 16.75
C ASP A 214 -18.30 -10.97 18.22
N PRO A 215 -18.86 -9.78 18.49
CA PRO A 215 -19.02 -9.31 19.87
C PRO A 215 -20.20 -9.98 20.60
N TYR A 216 -20.99 -10.81 19.92
CA TYR A 216 -22.20 -11.45 20.43
C TYR A 216 -22.08 -12.97 20.61
N VAL A 217 -20.85 -13.50 20.64
CA VAL A 217 -20.56 -14.95 20.81
C VAL A 217 -21.33 -15.59 21.96
N LEU A 218 -21.45 -14.91 23.11
CA LEU A 218 -22.13 -15.46 24.30
C LEU A 218 -23.62 -15.12 24.37
N ASN A 219 -24.06 -14.03 23.73
CA ASN A 219 -25.44 -13.58 23.83
C ASN A 219 -25.92 -12.93 22.53
N THR A 220 -26.67 -13.72 21.76
CA THR A 220 -27.24 -13.32 20.47
C THR A 220 -28.58 -12.58 20.59
N THR A 221 -29.11 -12.36 21.81
CA THR A 221 -30.41 -11.68 22.01
C THR A 221 -30.28 -10.16 22.14
N ARG A 222 -29.05 -9.62 22.14
CA ARG A 222 -28.81 -8.18 22.19
C ARG A 222 -29.25 -7.52 20.88
N THR A 223 -29.72 -6.28 20.96
CA THR A 223 -30.24 -5.54 19.79
C THR A 223 -29.15 -5.11 18.81
N GLY A 224 -27.94 -4.87 19.31
CA GLY A 224 -26.84 -4.32 18.52
C GLY A 224 -26.65 -2.82 18.72
N GLY A 225 -25.79 -2.25 17.88
CA GLY A 225 -25.56 -0.81 17.79
C GLY A 225 -24.86 -0.49 16.47
N LYS A 226 -24.23 0.69 16.39
CA LYS A 226 -23.60 1.18 15.17
C LYS A 226 -22.17 1.64 15.43
N LEU A 227 -21.30 1.31 14.48
CA LEU A 227 -19.93 1.79 14.35
C LEU A 227 -19.86 2.73 13.15
N PHE A 228 -19.23 3.87 13.33
CA PHE A 228 -19.08 4.88 12.30
C PHE A 228 -17.60 5.17 12.03
N PHE A 229 -17.29 5.41 10.77
CA PHE A 229 -16.03 6.02 10.34
C PHE A 229 -16.32 7.37 9.69
N ASN A 230 -15.49 8.36 9.98
CA ASN A 230 -15.45 9.63 9.27
C ASN A 230 -14.06 9.79 8.64
N LEU A 231 -14.01 10.11 7.35
CA LEU A 231 -12.78 10.38 6.60
C LEU A 231 -12.85 11.78 6.01
N GLY A 232 -11.94 12.67 6.42
CA GLY A 232 -11.84 14.00 5.84
C GLY A 232 -11.10 14.97 6.73
N ASN A 233 -11.58 16.20 6.80
CA ASN A 233 -11.22 17.16 7.80
C ASN A 233 -12.16 17.03 9.01
N ILE A 234 -11.59 16.80 10.18
CA ILE A 234 -12.34 16.58 11.42
C ILE A 234 -11.80 17.58 12.44
N SER A 235 -12.69 18.15 13.25
CA SER A 235 -12.32 19.10 14.28
C SER A 235 -11.39 18.43 15.30
N GLU A 236 -10.26 19.07 15.56
CA GLU A 236 -9.30 18.70 16.60
C GLU A 236 -9.70 19.29 17.96
N ASP A 237 -10.63 20.25 17.98
CA ASP A 237 -11.24 20.83 19.18
C ASP A 237 -12.17 19.79 19.85
N VAL A 238 -11.64 19.08 20.85
CA VAL A 238 -12.32 18.04 21.61
C VAL A 238 -13.21 18.67 22.68
N LEU A 239 -12.72 19.73 23.32
CA LEU A 239 -13.42 20.58 24.29
C LEU A 239 -13.89 21.86 23.65
N LYS A 240 -14.94 21.73 22.83
CA LYS A 240 -15.42 22.77 21.93
C LYS A 240 -15.52 24.16 22.53
N ASP A 241 -14.49 24.98 22.30
CA ASP A 241 -14.39 26.38 22.73
C ASP A 241 -13.58 27.28 21.79
N GLY A 242 -13.01 26.71 20.71
CA GLY A 242 -12.19 27.41 19.72
C GLY A 242 -10.79 27.79 20.21
N LYS A 243 -10.28 27.15 21.28
CA LYS A 243 -8.96 27.40 21.84
C LYS A 243 -8.13 26.14 21.83
N ARG A 244 -6.87 26.29 21.45
CA ARG A 244 -5.93 25.15 21.40
C ARG A 244 -5.43 24.85 22.81
N GLN A 245 -5.87 23.73 23.38
CA GLN A 245 -5.23 23.21 24.58
C GLN A 245 -3.92 22.47 24.26
N TYR A 246 -2.91 22.69 25.10
CA TYR A 246 -1.72 21.83 25.15
C TYR A 246 -1.06 21.91 26.54
N GLU A 247 -0.86 20.75 27.15
CA GLU A 247 -0.50 20.60 28.57
C GLU A 247 0.83 21.24 28.96
N ASN A 248 1.86 21.14 28.11
CA ASN A 248 3.17 21.70 28.44
C ASN A 248 3.25 23.23 28.29
N GLY A 249 2.16 23.87 27.86
CA GLY A 249 1.98 25.33 27.91
C GLY A 249 1.41 25.85 29.23
N LEU A 250 0.99 24.95 30.13
CA LEU A 250 0.39 25.32 31.41
C LEU A 250 1.43 25.84 32.41
N PRO A 251 1.02 26.71 33.35
CA PRO A 251 1.91 27.30 34.33
C PRO A 251 2.37 26.26 35.36
N THR A 252 3.64 26.31 35.71
CA THR A 252 4.28 25.43 36.69
C THR A 252 4.98 26.26 37.76
N PRO A 253 5.38 25.67 38.90
CA PRO A 253 6.16 26.39 39.92
C PRO A 253 7.45 27.04 39.39
N THR A 254 8.05 26.45 38.35
CA THR A 254 9.27 26.95 37.71
C THR A 254 9.00 27.92 36.56
N ASN A 255 7.77 27.96 36.02
CA ASN A 255 7.40 28.76 34.85
C ASN A 255 5.98 29.34 34.95
N ASN A 256 5.88 30.67 35.10
CA ASN A 256 4.61 31.40 35.16
C ASN A 256 4.05 31.71 33.77
N ALA A 257 3.71 30.68 33.00
CA ALA A 257 3.04 30.82 31.70
C ALA A 257 1.70 31.56 31.84
N GLN A 258 1.35 32.38 30.84
CA GLN A 258 0.05 33.07 30.80
C GLN A 258 -1.02 32.09 30.32
N VAL A 259 -2.18 32.11 31.00
CA VAL A 259 -3.33 31.26 30.68
C VAL A 259 -4.58 32.09 30.47
N ASP A 260 -5.47 31.58 29.63
CA ASP A 260 -6.81 32.09 29.41
C ASP A 260 -7.84 31.20 30.13
N ASN A 261 -8.54 31.80 31.09
CA ASN A 261 -9.56 31.15 31.92
C ASN A 261 -11.00 31.48 31.48
N THR A 262 -11.20 32.09 30.31
CA THR A 262 -12.53 32.50 29.81
C THR A 262 -13.34 31.35 29.20
N THR A 263 -12.72 30.19 28.98
CA THR A 263 -13.42 28.97 28.56
C THR A 263 -14.26 28.40 29.71
N VAL A 264 -15.38 27.76 29.39
CA VAL A 264 -16.20 27.03 30.39
C VAL A 264 -15.52 25.76 30.87
N TRP A 265 -14.62 25.18 30.07
CA TRP A 265 -13.95 23.92 30.36
C TRP A 265 -12.87 24.06 31.42
N GLY A 266 -12.04 25.09 31.36
CA GLY A 266 -11.00 25.24 32.38
C GLY A 266 -10.04 26.38 32.11
N LYS A 267 -8.77 26.05 31.88
CA LYS A 267 -7.70 26.99 31.56
C LYS A 267 -6.83 26.47 30.42
N VAL A 268 -6.56 27.35 29.45
CA VAL A 268 -5.74 27.02 28.28
C VAL A 268 -4.53 27.96 28.18
N PRO A 269 -3.41 27.56 27.58
CA PRO A 269 -2.28 28.45 27.35
C PRO A 269 -2.68 29.67 26.48
N SER A 270 -2.30 30.89 26.89
CA SER A 270 -2.61 32.10 26.11
C SER A 270 -1.76 32.26 24.85
N ASN A 271 -0.60 31.61 24.80
CA ASN A 271 0.25 31.60 23.61
C ASN A 271 -0.13 30.39 22.75
N PRO A 272 -0.59 30.57 21.50
CA PRO A 272 -0.94 29.42 20.66
C PRO A 272 0.29 28.68 20.11
N LEU A 273 1.50 29.25 20.21
CA LEU A 273 2.72 28.65 19.69
C LEU A 273 3.38 27.72 20.71
N GLN A 274 3.33 26.42 20.45
CA GLN A 274 4.10 25.42 21.18
C GLN A 274 5.53 25.35 20.63
N VAL A 275 6.52 25.76 21.42
CA VAL A 275 7.94 25.79 20.97
C VAL A 275 8.54 24.39 20.91
N THR A 276 8.17 23.54 21.85
CA THR A 276 8.62 22.14 21.96
C THR A 276 7.45 21.28 22.41
N ASN A 277 7.25 20.11 21.81
CA ASN A 277 6.23 19.16 22.26
C ASN A 277 6.83 18.15 23.26
N ALA A 278 7.11 18.62 24.47
CA ALA A 278 7.67 17.84 25.57
C ALA A 278 7.38 18.50 26.93
N PHE A 279 7.25 17.68 27.97
CA PHE A 279 7.14 18.14 29.35
C PHE A 279 8.43 18.78 29.88
N SER A 280 8.34 19.49 31.00
CA SER A 280 9.49 19.98 31.76
C SER A 280 10.41 18.83 32.20
N ASN A 281 11.71 19.11 32.29
CA ASN A 281 12.70 18.19 32.85
C ASN A 281 12.64 18.15 34.39
N ASP A 282 11.94 19.09 35.04
CA ASP A 282 11.73 19.07 36.49
C ASP A 282 10.53 18.17 36.83
N PRO A 283 10.71 17.07 37.59
CA PRO A 283 9.62 16.20 38.00
C PRO A 283 8.51 16.90 38.81
N ALA A 284 8.84 17.97 39.55
CA ALA A 284 7.86 18.69 40.37
C ALA A 284 6.83 19.44 39.52
N ASP A 285 7.17 19.76 38.27
CA ASP A 285 6.29 20.46 37.34
C ASP A 285 5.23 19.53 36.72
N ARG A 286 5.49 18.22 36.63
CA ARG A 286 4.63 17.27 35.89
C ARG A 286 3.18 17.29 36.37
N GLN A 287 2.96 17.32 37.68
CA GLN A 287 1.62 17.34 38.28
C GLN A 287 0.78 18.59 37.94
N TYR A 288 1.41 19.63 37.38
CA TYR A 288 0.74 20.86 36.94
C TYR A 288 0.62 20.96 35.41
N GLN A 289 1.29 20.06 34.68
CA GLN A 289 1.25 19.99 33.22
C GLN A 289 0.34 18.85 32.75
N ASP A 290 0.52 17.65 33.31
CA ASP A 290 -0.22 16.42 32.98
C ASP A 290 -1.57 16.40 33.72
N VAL A 291 -2.46 17.29 33.32
CA VAL A 291 -3.74 17.63 33.99
C VAL A 291 -4.91 17.63 33.01
N GLY A 292 -4.76 17.00 31.85
CA GLY A 292 -5.84 16.80 30.89
C GLY A 292 -6.13 17.99 29.97
N LEU A 293 -7.20 17.81 29.19
CA LEU A 293 -7.61 18.77 28.17
C LEU A 293 -8.31 20.01 28.75
N ASP A 294 -8.82 19.96 29.98
CA ASP A 294 -9.36 21.16 30.64
C ASP A 294 -8.25 22.01 31.30
N GLY A 295 -7.06 21.42 31.45
CA GLY A 295 -5.90 22.03 32.06
C GLY A 295 -6.01 22.17 33.57
N LEU A 296 -6.95 21.51 34.25
CA LEU A 296 -7.24 21.70 35.68
C LEU A 296 -6.81 20.50 36.51
N THR A 297 -6.30 20.77 37.72
CA THR A 297 -6.18 19.70 38.73
C THR A 297 -7.56 19.36 39.33
N ASP A 298 -7.74 18.17 39.92
CA ASP A 298 -9.00 17.76 40.57
C ASP A 298 -9.53 18.80 41.59
N ASP A 299 -8.63 19.48 42.30
CA ASP A 299 -8.94 20.54 43.25
C ASP A 299 -9.51 21.79 42.57
N GLU A 300 -8.95 22.15 41.42
CA GLU A 300 -9.41 23.26 40.59
C GLU A 300 -10.73 22.92 39.89
N GLU A 301 -10.88 21.70 39.39
CA GLU A 301 -12.12 21.19 38.81
C GLU A 301 -13.29 21.27 39.79
N ARG A 302 -13.09 20.83 41.05
CA ARG A 302 -14.12 20.93 42.09
C ARG A 302 -14.63 22.36 42.26
N THR A 303 -13.72 23.32 42.15
CA THR A 303 -14.04 24.75 42.27
C THR A 303 -14.74 25.26 41.01
N LYS A 304 -14.22 24.95 39.82
CA LYS A 304 -14.75 25.37 38.51
C LYS A 304 -16.16 24.81 38.28
N PHE A 305 -16.38 23.53 38.60
CA PHE A 305 -17.60 22.79 38.31
C PHE A 305 -18.54 22.66 39.51
N GLN A 306 -18.43 23.54 40.52
CA GLN A 306 -19.29 23.51 41.70
C GLN A 306 -20.79 23.55 41.36
N THR A 307 -21.18 24.30 40.32
CA THR A 307 -22.57 24.35 39.84
C THR A 307 -23.06 22.98 39.35
N TYR A 308 -22.21 22.28 38.58
CA TYR A 308 -22.49 20.93 38.11
C TYR A 308 -22.64 19.96 39.30
N LEU A 309 -21.66 19.98 40.22
CA LEU A 309 -21.63 19.12 41.41
C LEU A 309 -22.85 19.32 42.31
N ASN A 310 -23.27 20.57 42.55
CA ASN A 310 -24.47 20.87 43.34
C ASN A 310 -25.74 20.34 42.66
N GLY A 311 -25.85 20.48 41.33
CA GLY A 311 -26.95 19.91 40.56
C GLY A 311 -26.98 18.39 40.63
N LEU A 312 -25.82 17.75 40.51
CA LEU A 312 -25.69 16.29 40.61
C LEU A 312 -26.03 15.78 42.01
N GLN A 313 -25.62 16.49 43.06
CA GLN A 313 -25.95 16.14 44.44
C GLN A 313 -27.46 16.11 44.68
N ALA A 314 -28.21 17.02 44.05
CA ALA A 314 -29.66 17.10 44.20
C ALA A 314 -30.41 15.94 43.52
N ILE A 315 -29.89 15.43 42.40
CA ILE A 315 -30.58 14.42 41.57
C ILE A 315 -30.04 13.00 41.75
N ALA A 316 -28.74 12.84 42.02
CA ALA A 316 -28.02 11.58 42.08
C ALA A 316 -26.87 11.64 43.13
N PRO A 317 -27.19 11.54 44.43
CA PRO A 317 -26.20 11.68 45.50
C PRO A 317 -25.03 10.68 45.45
N ALA A 318 -25.26 9.45 44.96
CA ALA A 318 -24.18 8.47 44.84
C ALA A 318 -23.25 8.79 43.66
N ALA A 319 -23.79 9.30 42.56
CA ALA A 319 -23.00 9.82 41.43
C ALA A 319 -22.15 11.01 41.86
N TYR A 320 -22.72 11.93 42.65
CA TYR A 320 -22.00 13.05 43.25
C TYR A 320 -20.80 12.60 44.09
N ALA A 321 -20.96 11.55 44.91
CA ALA A 321 -19.87 11.03 45.73
C ALA A 321 -18.68 10.49 44.91
N GLN A 322 -18.90 10.08 43.66
CA GLN A 322 -17.82 9.73 42.73
C GLN A 322 -17.28 10.98 42.03
N ALA A 323 -18.17 11.81 41.47
CA ALA A 323 -17.82 12.99 40.71
C ALA A 323 -17.09 14.07 41.52
N VAL A 324 -17.23 14.11 42.84
CA VAL A 324 -16.46 15.06 43.65
C VAL A 324 -14.96 14.76 43.67
N ASN A 325 -14.55 13.51 43.43
CA ASN A 325 -13.12 13.13 43.39
C ASN A 325 -12.52 13.25 41.98
N ASP A 326 -13.37 13.33 40.95
CA ASP A 326 -12.99 13.42 39.55
C ASP A 326 -14.18 14.06 38.78
N PRO A 327 -14.36 15.39 38.89
CA PRO A 327 -15.47 16.08 38.22
C PRO A 327 -15.48 15.86 36.71
N SER A 328 -14.34 16.00 36.05
CA SER A 328 -14.14 15.87 34.59
C SER A 328 -14.15 14.42 34.10
N ALA A 329 -14.06 13.41 34.96
CA ALA A 329 -14.01 11.98 34.61
C ALA A 329 -12.81 11.60 33.72
N ASP A 330 -11.71 12.32 33.85
CA ASP A 330 -10.55 12.30 32.96
C ASP A 330 -9.26 11.84 33.65
N ASN A 331 -9.35 11.36 34.90
CA ASN A 331 -8.24 10.77 35.64
C ASN A 331 -7.77 9.43 35.04
N PHE A 332 -6.47 9.35 34.77
CA PHE A 332 -5.79 8.16 34.25
C PHE A 332 -5.60 7.09 35.34
N LYS A 333 -5.69 5.82 34.93
CA LYS A 333 -5.26 4.71 35.79
C LYS A 333 -4.55 3.61 35.02
N PRO A 334 -3.30 3.26 35.39
CA PRO A 334 -2.54 2.22 34.70
C PRO A 334 -3.14 0.84 34.94
N TYR A 335 -3.16 -0.02 33.92
CA TYR A 335 -3.75 -1.37 34.00
C TYR A 335 -3.03 -2.31 34.99
N ARG A 336 -1.79 -1.97 35.40
CA ARG A 336 -0.99 -2.66 36.44
C ARG A 336 -1.12 -2.04 37.84
N ASP A 337 -2.03 -1.09 38.06
CA ASP A 337 -2.23 -0.48 39.37
C ASP A 337 -2.60 -1.52 40.45
N ALA A 338 -1.93 -1.45 41.60
CA ALA A 338 -2.09 -2.43 42.70
C ALA A 338 -3.50 -2.47 43.29
N SER A 339 -4.27 -1.38 43.19
CA SER A 339 -5.65 -1.35 43.67
C SER A 339 -6.58 -2.27 42.86
N TYR A 340 -6.25 -2.58 41.61
CA TYR A 340 -6.97 -3.58 40.82
C TYR A 340 -6.76 -4.99 41.35
N ASP A 341 -5.57 -5.29 41.84
CA ASP A 341 -5.25 -6.60 42.44
C ASP A 341 -5.98 -6.78 43.76
N ALA A 342 -6.08 -5.71 44.57
CA ALA A 342 -6.77 -5.72 45.86
C ALA A 342 -8.27 -6.09 45.77
N ILE A 343 -8.91 -5.82 44.63
CA ILE A 343 -10.32 -6.15 44.36
C ILE A 343 -10.48 -7.30 43.35
N ASN A 344 -9.39 -7.97 42.95
CA ASN A 344 -9.36 -9.01 41.93
C ASN A 344 -10.06 -8.58 40.61
N ALA A 345 -9.78 -7.36 40.15
CA ALA A 345 -10.39 -6.78 38.96
C ALA A 345 -9.95 -7.52 37.68
N GLY A 346 -10.93 -7.87 36.83
CA GLY A 346 -10.70 -8.43 35.50
C GLY A 346 -10.04 -7.46 34.50
N ILE A 347 -9.72 -7.95 33.31
CA ILE A 347 -8.96 -7.22 32.29
C ILE A 347 -9.71 -5.97 31.82
N LEU A 348 -11.01 -6.09 31.50
CA LEU A 348 -11.81 -4.95 31.02
C LEU A 348 -11.85 -3.80 32.03
N ARG A 349 -11.88 -4.10 33.34
CA ARG A 349 -11.88 -3.06 34.38
C ARG A 349 -10.53 -2.35 34.47
N ARG A 350 -9.42 -3.07 34.27
CA ARG A 350 -8.05 -2.52 34.32
C ARG A 350 -7.78 -1.53 33.19
N TYR A 351 -8.33 -1.79 32.01
CA TYR A 351 -8.17 -0.94 30.82
C TYR A 351 -9.21 0.16 30.69
N LYS A 352 -10.19 0.23 31.60
CA LYS A 352 -11.32 1.15 31.47
C LYS A 352 -10.89 2.61 31.48
N ASP A 353 -9.91 2.96 32.30
CA ASP A 353 -9.47 4.34 32.56
C ASP A 353 -8.05 4.59 32.01
N ILE A 354 -7.62 3.79 31.01
CA ILE A 354 -6.24 3.83 30.48
C ILE A 354 -6.01 4.96 29.46
N ASN A 355 -7.07 5.51 28.89
CA ASN A 355 -7.00 6.54 27.84
C ASN A 355 -7.35 7.94 28.34
N ASN A 356 -7.62 8.05 29.63
CA ASN A 356 -7.94 9.28 30.30
C ASN A 356 -6.66 10.15 30.37
N PRO A 357 -6.74 11.47 30.06
CA PRO A 357 -5.54 12.29 29.86
C PRO A 357 -4.86 12.74 31.16
N HIS A 358 -5.60 13.10 32.22
CA HIS A 358 -5.03 13.61 33.45
C HIS A 358 -4.19 12.55 34.17
N GLY A 359 -2.87 12.75 34.21
CA GLY A 359 -1.92 11.88 34.88
C GLY A 359 -1.48 10.67 34.05
N ASN A 360 -1.66 10.71 32.73
CA ASN A 360 -1.36 9.61 31.81
C ASN A 360 0.13 9.46 31.47
N SER A 361 0.93 10.43 31.89
CA SER A 361 2.38 10.53 31.68
C SER A 361 3.16 10.52 33.01
N PRO A 362 2.94 9.55 33.92
CA PRO A 362 3.67 9.49 35.19
C PRO A 362 5.17 9.27 34.98
N ILE A 363 5.97 9.89 35.85
CA ILE A 363 7.43 9.78 35.82
C ILE A 363 7.86 8.43 36.41
N ALA A 364 8.66 7.69 35.65
CA ALA A 364 9.27 6.46 36.14
C ALA A 364 10.33 6.77 37.22
N THR A 365 10.28 6.06 38.34
CA THR A 365 11.27 6.18 39.43
C THR A 365 12.12 4.92 39.50
N GLY A 366 13.26 4.93 40.22
CA GLY A 366 14.14 3.76 40.33
C GLY A 366 13.48 2.50 40.90
N SER A 367 12.28 2.61 41.49
CA SER A 367 11.48 1.52 42.03
C SER A 367 10.27 1.14 41.18
N THR A 368 10.04 1.75 40.01
CA THR A 368 8.90 1.36 39.14
C THR A 368 9.20 0.05 38.43
N GLN A 369 8.44 -0.99 38.77
CA GLN A 369 8.58 -2.33 38.19
C GLN A 369 7.99 -2.44 36.77
N PHE A 370 6.96 -1.65 36.47
CA PHE A 370 6.23 -1.66 35.20
C PHE A 370 6.20 -0.27 34.57
N VAL A 371 6.05 -0.22 33.25
CA VAL A 371 5.78 1.04 32.54
C VAL A 371 4.32 1.38 32.78
N ASN A 372 4.08 2.38 33.64
CA ASN A 372 2.73 2.82 34.00
C ASN A 372 2.22 3.97 33.13
N ALA A 373 3.07 4.58 32.30
CA ALA A 373 2.67 5.68 31.45
C ALA A 373 2.02 5.19 30.15
N PHE A 374 0.92 5.84 29.75
CA PHE A 374 0.31 5.62 28.45
C PHE A 374 1.06 6.35 27.34
N THR A 375 1.48 7.59 27.62
CA THR A 375 2.29 8.42 26.73
C THR A 375 3.43 9.09 27.51
N GLN A 376 4.39 9.64 26.78
CA GLN A 376 5.45 10.52 27.32
C GLN A 376 5.34 11.93 26.73
N TYR A 377 4.42 12.13 25.81
CA TYR A 377 4.13 13.40 25.17
C TYR A 377 2.98 14.08 25.91
N PRO A 378 3.03 15.41 26.09
CA PRO A 378 1.89 16.18 26.58
C PRO A 378 0.66 15.99 25.70
N ASP A 379 -0.51 15.90 26.32
CA ASP A 379 -1.77 15.90 25.58
C ASP A 379 -2.04 17.30 24.99
N ALA A 380 -2.56 17.33 23.77
CA ALA A 380 -2.86 18.55 23.04
C ALA A 380 -3.99 18.34 22.04
N GLU A 381 -4.78 19.38 21.81
CA GLU A 381 -5.80 19.44 20.75
C GLU A 381 -5.15 19.80 19.41
N GLU A 382 -4.19 18.98 19.02
CA GLU A 382 -3.41 19.08 17.77
C GLU A 382 -2.87 17.69 17.43
N MET A 383 -3.37 17.10 16.34
CA MET A 383 -3.05 15.72 15.99
C MET A 383 -2.04 15.63 14.85
N ASN A 384 -2.06 16.61 13.95
CA ASN A 384 -1.20 16.64 12.75
C ASN A 384 0.13 17.40 12.94
N ARG A 385 0.36 17.99 14.13
CA ARG A 385 1.59 18.68 14.53
C ARG A 385 1.92 19.94 13.70
N ASP A 386 0.90 20.67 13.22
CA ASP A 386 1.08 21.89 12.41
C ASP A 386 1.05 23.22 13.20
N ASN A 387 0.98 23.14 14.54
CA ASN A 387 0.84 24.22 15.50
C ASN A 387 -0.43 25.07 15.38
N THR A 388 -1.46 24.54 14.73
CA THR A 388 -2.77 25.17 14.63
C THR A 388 -3.85 24.27 15.21
N LEU A 389 -5.03 24.85 15.46
CA LEU A 389 -6.23 24.10 15.82
C LEU A 389 -7.14 24.08 14.60
N ASN A 390 -7.41 22.89 14.05
CA ASN A 390 -8.44 22.76 13.03
C ASN A 390 -9.82 22.54 13.66
N GLU A 391 -10.74 23.49 13.48
CA GLU A 391 -12.14 23.39 13.95
C GLU A 391 -13.11 22.89 12.86
N VAL A 392 -12.59 22.66 11.64
CA VAL A 392 -13.41 22.40 10.46
C VAL A 392 -13.86 20.94 10.40
N GLU A 393 -15.18 20.74 10.26
CA GLU A 393 -15.85 19.45 10.08
C GLU A 393 -16.31 19.28 8.62
N GLU A 394 -15.48 18.62 7.80
CA GLU A 394 -15.75 18.34 6.39
C GLU A 394 -15.29 16.91 6.04
N TYR A 395 -16.21 15.94 6.04
CA TYR A 395 -15.85 14.53 5.89
C TYR A 395 -16.95 13.69 5.23
N PHE A 396 -16.52 12.53 4.76
CA PHE A 396 -17.38 11.42 4.35
C PHE A 396 -17.63 10.49 5.53
N GLN A 397 -18.88 10.12 5.76
CA GLN A 397 -19.30 9.26 6.86
C GLN A 397 -19.74 7.89 6.36
N TYR A 398 -19.30 6.83 7.04
CA TYR A 398 -19.65 5.44 6.76
C TYR A 398 -20.31 4.85 8.00
N GLU A 399 -21.50 4.27 7.82
CA GLU A 399 -22.27 3.61 8.88
C GLU A 399 -22.19 2.09 8.77
N ILE A 400 -21.76 1.44 9.85
CA ILE A 400 -21.63 -0.01 9.96
C ILE A 400 -22.49 -0.53 11.11
N ASN A 401 -23.41 -1.43 10.80
CA ASN A 401 -24.29 -2.03 11.80
C ASN A 401 -23.56 -3.16 12.53
N ILE A 402 -23.48 -3.09 13.85
CA ILE A 402 -22.88 -4.14 14.68
C ILE A 402 -24.02 -4.84 15.39
N THR A 403 -24.47 -5.96 14.83
CA THR A 403 -25.64 -6.72 15.29
C THR A 403 -25.30 -8.20 15.40
N PRO A 404 -26.08 -9.01 16.15
CA PRO A 404 -25.91 -10.45 16.13
C PRO A 404 -26.21 -11.08 14.76
N ASN A 405 -25.56 -12.19 14.44
CA ASN A 405 -25.83 -13.03 13.24
C ASN A 405 -25.59 -12.35 11.88
N MET A 406 -24.57 -11.50 11.77
CA MET A 406 -24.21 -10.82 10.50
C MET A 406 -23.84 -11.82 9.39
N GLN A 407 -24.13 -11.47 8.13
CA GLN A 407 -23.96 -12.35 6.97
C GLN A 407 -23.12 -11.70 5.86
N VAL A 408 -22.37 -12.52 5.11
CA VAL A 408 -21.61 -12.10 3.93
C VAL A 408 -22.55 -11.49 2.87
N GLY A 409 -22.11 -10.41 2.23
CA GLY A 409 -22.84 -9.70 1.18
C GLY A 409 -23.77 -8.59 1.71
N SER A 410 -23.84 -8.41 3.03
CA SER A 410 -24.55 -7.29 3.66
C SER A 410 -23.59 -6.49 4.53
N ASN A 411 -23.87 -5.19 4.74
CA ASN A 411 -23.14 -4.37 5.71
C ASN A 411 -21.61 -4.39 5.50
N PHE A 412 -21.18 -4.41 4.24
CA PHE A 412 -19.77 -4.47 3.81
C PHE A 412 -18.99 -5.72 4.23
N ILE A 413 -19.66 -6.80 4.64
CA ILE A 413 -19.01 -8.05 5.02
C ILE A 413 -18.70 -8.87 3.76
N THR A 414 -17.43 -9.18 3.55
CA THR A 414 -16.94 -9.92 2.37
C THR A 414 -16.58 -11.37 2.68
N ASP A 415 -16.21 -11.68 3.92
CA ASP A 415 -15.87 -13.04 4.35
C ASP A 415 -16.20 -13.26 5.84
N ILE A 416 -16.38 -14.53 6.22
CA ILE A 416 -16.53 -14.97 7.61
C ILE A 416 -15.55 -16.10 7.87
N ARG A 417 -14.59 -15.83 8.74
CA ARG A 417 -13.64 -16.80 9.24
C ARG A 417 -14.23 -17.49 10.47
N ARG A 418 -14.41 -18.80 10.37
CA ARG A 418 -14.93 -19.64 11.48
C ARG A 418 -13.77 -20.31 12.21
N ALA A 419 -13.37 -19.75 13.35
CA ALA A 419 -12.38 -20.36 14.22
C ALA A 419 -13.07 -21.41 15.10
N GLN A 420 -12.86 -22.69 14.79
CA GLN A 420 -13.54 -23.80 15.45
C GLN A 420 -12.64 -24.49 16.48
N ASN A 421 -13.26 -25.06 17.52
CA ASN A 421 -12.61 -25.84 18.58
C ASN A 421 -11.49 -25.07 19.30
N ILE A 422 -11.67 -23.77 19.53
CA ILE A 422 -10.67 -22.95 20.22
C ILE A 422 -10.55 -23.44 21.66
N ARG A 423 -9.36 -23.89 22.06
CA ARG A 423 -9.09 -24.35 23.42
C ARG A 423 -8.89 -23.16 24.36
N LEU A 424 -9.81 -22.98 25.29
CA LEU A 424 -9.79 -21.86 26.23
C LEU A 424 -8.92 -22.17 27.47
N PRO A 425 -8.43 -21.14 28.19
CA PRO A 425 -7.67 -21.32 29.43
C PRO A 425 -8.38 -22.12 30.53
N ASN A 426 -9.71 -22.11 30.57
CA ASN A 426 -10.56 -22.89 31.48
C ASN A 426 -10.87 -24.31 30.99
N ASP A 427 -10.12 -24.81 30.00
CA ASP A 427 -10.24 -26.16 29.46
C ASP A 427 -11.55 -26.48 28.72
N GLN A 428 -12.36 -25.47 28.43
CA GLN A 428 -13.49 -25.57 27.52
C GLN A 428 -13.08 -25.30 26.07
N THR A 429 -13.97 -25.62 25.14
CA THR A 429 -13.82 -25.29 23.72
C THR A 429 -14.93 -24.35 23.28
N ARG A 430 -14.60 -23.39 22.43
CA ARG A 430 -15.58 -22.45 21.85
C ARG A 430 -15.33 -22.25 20.37
N ASP A 431 -16.41 -22.07 19.63
CA ASP A 431 -16.37 -21.62 18.24
C ASP A 431 -16.62 -20.12 18.21
N GLU A 432 -15.84 -19.41 17.39
CA GLU A 432 -15.97 -17.97 17.23
C GLU A 432 -15.86 -17.57 15.77
N ASN A 433 -16.60 -16.53 15.40
CA ASN A 433 -16.57 -15.95 14.06
C ASN A 433 -15.74 -14.66 14.07
N TRP A 434 -14.98 -14.48 13.01
CA TRP A 434 -14.35 -13.22 12.65
C TRP A 434 -14.94 -12.75 11.31
N TYR A 435 -15.46 -11.53 11.29
CA TYR A 435 -16.07 -10.92 10.11
C TYR A 435 -15.04 -10.03 9.40
N LEU A 436 -14.86 -10.21 8.09
CA LEU A 436 -14.05 -9.32 7.27
C LEU A 436 -14.93 -8.23 6.69
N PHE A 437 -14.78 -7.01 7.22
CA PHE A 437 -15.40 -5.81 6.69
C PHE A 437 -14.47 -5.16 5.68
N ARG A 438 -15.03 -4.79 4.52
CA ARG A 438 -14.31 -4.05 3.47
C ARG A 438 -15.23 -2.95 2.94
N ILE A 439 -15.02 -1.73 3.40
CA ILE A 439 -15.87 -0.58 3.12
C ILE A 439 -15.22 0.25 2.02
N PRO A 440 -15.80 0.35 0.81
CA PRO A 440 -15.27 1.19 -0.25
C PRO A 440 -15.33 2.67 0.16
N VAL A 441 -14.23 3.40 0.02
CA VAL A 441 -14.20 4.84 0.37
C VAL A 441 -15.14 5.66 -0.51
N SER A 442 -15.48 5.18 -1.71
CA SER A 442 -16.45 5.84 -2.58
C SER A 442 -17.91 5.65 -2.15
N GLU A 443 -18.21 4.66 -1.31
CA GLU A 443 -19.57 4.31 -0.86
C GLU A 443 -19.87 4.88 0.54
N PHE A 444 -19.80 6.20 0.67
CA PHE A 444 -20.14 6.88 1.93
C PHE A 444 -21.67 6.98 2.12
N THR A 445 -22.12 6.89 3.37
CA THR A 445 -23.52 7.02 3.77
C THR A 445 -23.99 8.47 3.74
N SER A 446 -23.14 9.40 4.15
CA SER A 446 -23.43 10.83 4.12
C SER A 446 -22.15 11.65 3.98
N LYS A 447 -22.32 12.91 3.54
CA LYS A 447 -21.26 13.90 3.45
C LYS A 447 -21.61 15.07 4.37
N VAL A 448 -20.66 15.48 5.20
CA VAL A 448 -20.77 16.62 6.10
C VAL A 448 -19.84 17.73 5.62
N GLY A 449 -20.32 18.97 5.60
CA GLY A 449 -19.57 20.12 5.10
C GLY A 449 -19.32 20.10 3.59
N ASN A 450 -18.33 20.87 3.10
CA ASN A 450 -18.09 21.10 1.68
C ASN A 450 -16.89 20.33 1.10
N ILE A 451 -16.58 19.13 1.60
CA ILE A 451 -15.47 18.31 1.08
C ILE A 451 -15.69 17.84 -0.37
N PRO A 452 -14.88 18.27 -1.37
CA PRO A 452 -15.20 18.02 -2.78
C PRO A 452 -14.86 16.59 -3.23
N ASP A 453 -13.71 16.07 -2.79
CA ASP A 453 -13.10 14.84 -3.29
C ASP A 453 -12.19 14.19 -2.22
N PHE A 454 -11.44 13.14 -2.58
CA PHE A 454 -10.60 12.38 -1.66
C PHE A 454 -9.12 12.81 -1.68
N LYS A 455 -8.78 13.99 -2.19
CA LYS A 455 -7.39 14.45 -2.29
C LYS A 455 -6.80 14.98 -0.98
N SER A 456 -7.65 15.30 0.00
CA SER A 456 -7.21 15.86 1.28
C SER A 456 -7.98 15.25 2.46
N ILE A 457 -7.77 13.97 2.69
CA ILE A 457 -8.27 13.24 3.86
C ILE A 457 -7.21 13.30 4.97
N ARG A 458 -7.34 14.26 5.89
CA ARG A 458 -6.34 14.53 6.94
C ARG A 458 -6.51 13.69 8.19
N PHE A 459 -7.76 13.35 8.51
CA PHE A 459 -8.12 12.70 9.75
C PHE A 459 -9.09 11.54 9.51
N ILE A 460 -9.05 10.58 10.43
CA ILE A 460 -10.06 9.55 10.58
C ILE A 460 -10.63 9.61 12.00
N ARG A 461 -11.97 9.63 12.12
CA ARG A 461 -12.68 9.48 13.40
C ARG A 461 -13.48 8.19 13.37
N MET A 462 -13.35 7.39 14.42
CA MET A 462 -14.14 6.19 14.65
C MET A 462 -14.99 6.40 15.89
N PHE A 463 -16.30 6.24 15.78
CA PHE A 463 -17.20 6.40 16.93
C PHE A 463 -18.34 5.40 16.92
N VAL A 464 -18.95 5.19 18.08
CA VAL A 464 -20.06 4.26 18.28
C VAL A 464 -21.25 4.93 18.94
N THR A 465 -22.44 4.42 18.64
CA THR A 465 -23.70 4.82 19.30
C THR A 465 -24.79 3.76 19.08
N GLY A 466 -25.94 3.91 19.73
CA GLY A 466 -27.09 3.02 19.55
C GLY A 466 -27.04 1.72 20.35
N PHE A 467 -26.04 1.54 21.23
CA PHE A 467 -25.93 0.35 22.07
C PHE A 467 -26.68 0.53 23.39
N GLU A 468 -27.49 -0.46 23.77
CA GLU A 468 -28.18 -0.50 25.08
C GLU A 468 -27.31 -1.08 26.20
N ASP A 469 -26.32 -1.90 25.84
CA ASP A 469 -25.42 -2.59 26.76
C ASP A 469 -23.96 -2.41 26.33
N SER A 470 -23.03 -2.65 27.26
CA SER A 470 -21.60 -2.61 26.98
C SER A 470 -21.21 -3.62 25.89
N VAL A 471 -20.29 -3.21 25.02
CA VAL A 471 -19.78 -4.00 23.90
C VAL A 471 -18.27 -3.84 23.81
N VAL A 472 -17.57 -4.93 23.47
CA VAL A 472 -16.13 -4.90 23.16
C VAL A 472 -15.96 -5.38 21.73
N MET A 473 -15.44 -4.50 20.88
CA MET A 473 -15.12 -4.82 19.49
C MET A 473 -13.63 -5.03 19.35
N ARG A 474 -13.22 -6.25 18.98
CA ARG A 474 -11.81 -6.62 18.86
C ARG A 474 -11.42 -6.69 17.39
N PHE A 475 -10.52 -5.80 16.99
CA PHE A 475 -10.05 -5.69 15.62
C PHE A 475 -8.74 -6.46 15.45
N GLY A 476 -8.80 -7.58 14.72
CA GLY A 476 -7.64 -8.40 14.38
C GLY A 476 -6.73 -7.77 13.32
N LYS A 477 -7.31 -6.89 12.50
CA LYS A 477 -6.67 -5.92 11.60
C LYS A 477 -7.58 -4.69 11.52
N LEU A 478 -7.01 -3.51 11.31
CA LEU A 478 -7.75 -2.28 10.97
C LEU A 478 -6.85 -1.43 10.08
N GLU A 479 -7.15 -1.38 8.78
CA GLU A 479 -6.21 -0.94 7.77
C GLU A 479 -6.90 -0.10 6.68
N LEU A 480 -6.16 0.85 6.08
CA LEU A 480 -6.53 1.45 4.80
C LEU A 480 -5.86 0.67 3.69
N ILE A 481 -6.64 0.17 2.73
CA ILE A 481 -6.17 -0.67 1.64
C ILE A 481 -6.09 0.14 0.36
N ARG A 482 -4.93 0.07 -0.30
CA ARG A 482 -4.71 0.57 -1.65
C ARG A 482 -4.37 -0.54 -2.62
N ASN A 483 -4.80 -0.37 -3.88
CA ASN A 483 -4.48 -1.28 -4.97
C ASN A 483 -3.44 -0.64 -5.91
N GLN A 484 -2.50 -1.41 -6.44
CA GLN A 484 -1.60 -0.93 -7.49
C GLN A 484 -2.26 -0.90 -8.88
N TRP A 485 -3.25 -1.76 -9.09
CA TRP A 485 -4.06 -1.83 -10.30
C TRP A 485 -5.29 -0.95 -10.12
N ARG A 486 -5.47 0.02 -11.01
CA ARG A 486 -6.53 1.03 -10.93
C ARG A 486 -7.70 0.66 -11.81
N LYS A 487 -8.93 0.93 -11.34
CA LYS A 487 -10.15 0.79 -12.16
C LYS A 487 -10.04 1.65 -13.42
N PHE A 488 -10.31 1.08 -14.59
CA PHE A 488 -10.33 1.83 -15.84
C PHE A 488 -11.70 2.49 -16.04
N GLN A 489 -11.74 3.82 -16.00
CA GLN A 489 -12.99 4.62 -15.96
C GLN A 489 -13.62 4.92 -17.34
N TYR A 490 -13.03 4.39 -18.41
CA TYR A 490 -13.51 4.59 -19.78
C TYR A 490 -14.08 3.31 -20.36
N GLN A 491 -14.99 3.44 -21.33
CA GLN A 491 -15.50 2.32 -22.11
C GLN A 491 -14.34 1.61 -22.83
N ILE A 492 -14.22 0.30 -22.65
CA ILE A 492 -13.20 -0.52 -23.30
C ILE A 492 -13.80 -1.03 -24.60
N ASP A 493 -13.61 -0.29 -25.69
CA ASP A 493 -14.16 -0.59 -27.01
C ASP A 493 -13.06 -0.61 -28.09
N THR A 494 -13.48 -0.75 -29.35
CA THR A 494 -12.59 -0.77 -30.52
C THR A 494 -12.61 0.54 -31.31
N THR A 495 -13.17 1.62 -30.76
CA THR A 495 -13.31 2.92 -31.44
C THR A 495 -12.08 3.81 -31.26
N GLY A 496 -11.29 3.54 -30.21
CA GLY A 496 -10.10 4.28 -29.84
C GLY A 496 -10.34 5.63 -29.17
N ASN A 497 -11.58 5.89 -28.74
CA ASN A 497 -11.94 7.12 -28.05
C ASN A 497 -12.04 6.92 -26.54
N TYR A 498 -11.67 7.95 -25.78
CA TYR A 498 -11.86 7.99 -24.34
C TYR A 498 -13.28 8.45 -24.01
N VAL A 499 -14.22 7.50 -24.00
CA VAL A 499 -15.60 7.74 -23.57
C VAL A 499 -15.74 7.32 -22.11
N ASN A 500 -16.10 8.24 -21.22
CA ASN A 500 -16.32 7.91 -19.81
C ASN A 500 -17.44 6.88 -19.66
N LEU A 501 -17.32 6.00 -18.67
CA LEU A 501 -18.43 5.15 -18.25
C LEU A 501 -19.63 6.02 -17.81
N PRO A 502 -20.86 5.54 -18.02
CA PRO A 502 -22.05 6.29 -17.60
C PRO A 502 -22.04 6.54 -16.08
N ALA A 503 -22.49 7.72 -15.65
CA ALA A 503 -22.53 8.08 -14.23
C ALA A 503 -23.37 7.09 -13.38
N ASN A 504 -24.42 6.53 -13.98
CA ASN A 504 -25.22 5.45 -13.41
C ASN A 504 -24.92 4.16 -14.18
N ASP A 505 -23.75 3.58 -13.91
CA ASP A 505 -23.35 2.29 -14.49
C ASP A 505 -24.20 1.16 -13.87
N PRO A 506 -24.94 0.36 -14.67
CA PRO A 506 -25.64 -0.81 -14.14
C PRO A 506 -24.67 -1.89 -13.61
N ALA A 507 -23.40 -1.88 -14.05
CA ALA A 507 -22.39 -2.82 -13.58
C ALA A 507 -21.73 -2.32 -12.30
N VAL A 508 -21.67 -3.16 -11.27
CA VAL A 508 -20.83 -2.91 -10.09
C VAL A 508 -19.48 -3.56 -10.33
N PHE A 509 -18.40 -2.78 -10.24
CA PHE A 509 -17.03 -3.24 -10.50
C PHE A 509 -16.12 -3.04 -9.29
N ASN A 510 -15.60 -4.14 -8.75
CA ASN A 510 -14.73 -4.14 -7.57
C ASN A 510 -13.37 -4.80 -7.87
N THR A 511 -12.35 -4.28 -7.19
CA THR A 511 -10.94 -4.61 -7.40
C THR A 511 -10.33 -5.01 -6.06
N LEU A 512 -9.97 -6.28 -5.95
CA LEU A 512 -9.58 -6.91 -4.69
C LEU A 512 -8.30 -7.73 -4.90
N ALA A 513 -7.82 -8.33 -3.82
CA ALA A 513 -6.86 -9.42 -3.86
C ALA A 513 -7.45 -10.64 -3.16
N VAL A 514 -7.16 -11.82 -3.70
CA VAL A 514 -7.44 -13.11 -3.06
C VAL A 514 -6.12 -13.80 -2.76
N ASN A 515 -5.96 -14.35 -1.56
CA ASN A 515 -4.69 -14.88 -1.12
C ASN A 515 -4.81 -16.16 -0.28
N VAL A 516 -3.70 -16.88 -0.16
CA VAL A 516 -3.65 -18.15 0.56
C VAL A 516 -3.79 -18.00 2.08
N GLU A 517 -3.39 -16.87 2.66
CA GLU A 517 -3.43 -16.67 4.11
C GLU A 517 -4.81 -16.29 4.65
N GLU A 518 -5.60 -15.57 3.87
CA GLU A 518 -6.89 -15.00 4.26
C GLU A 518 -8.08 -15.70 3.61
N ASN A 519 -7.92 -16.23 2.38
CA ASN A 519 -9.03 -16.76 1.57
C ASN A 519 -8.96 -18.28 1.34
N ASP A 520 -8.25 -19.02 2.20
CA ASP A 520 -8.15 -20.49 2.12
C ASP A 520 -9.48 -21.22 2.41
N GLN A 521 -10.40 -20.53 3.10
CA GLN A 521 -11.74 -21.01 3.47
C GLN A 521 -12.89 -20.29 2.75
N ARG A 522 -12.58 -19.38 1.81
CA ARG A 522 -13.56 -18.61 1.04
C ARG A 522 -14.56 -19.53 0.31
N SER A 523 -15.78 -19.03 0.13
CA SER A 523 -16.88 -19.68 -0.61
C SER A 523 -17.35 -18.77 -1.76
N PRO A 524 -17.74 -19.31 -2.94
CA PRO A 524 -17.88 -20.73 -3.28
C PRO A 524 -16.58 -21.44 -3.68
N ILE A 525 -15.56 -20.69 -4.12
CA ILE A 525 -14.24 -21.23 -4.45
C ILE A 525 -13.21 -20.75 -3.43
N ARG A 526 -12.46 -21.70 -2.91
CA ARG A 526 -11.31 -21.44 -2.02
C ARG A 526 -10.11 -21.07 -2.87
N TYR A 527 -9.33 -20.11 -2.40
CA TYR A 527 -8.09 -19.79 -3.07
C TYR A 527 -7.10 -20.96 -3.01
N ARG A 528 -6.45 -21.26 -4.15
CA ARG A 528 -5.44 -22.31 -4.31
C ARG A 528 -4.32 -21.74 -5.16
N ILE A 529 -3.09 -22.03 -4.76
CA ILE A 529 -1.90 -21.61 -5.49
C ILE A 529 -1.94 -22.22 -6.90
N PRO A 530 -1.63 -21.45 -7.96
CA PRO A 530 -1.61 -21.97 -9.32
C PRO A 530 -0.69 -23.19 -9.50
N PRO A 531 -1.02 -24.12 -10.41
CA PRO A 531 -0.19 -25.31 -10.64
C PRO A 531 1.25 -24.96 -11.02
N GLY A 532 2.21 -25.57 -10.32
CA GLY A 532 3.65 -25.37 -10.55
C GLY A 532 4.24 -24.12 -9.90
N ILE A 533 3.45 -23.36 -9.13
CA ILE A 533 3.92 -22.24 -8.31
C ILE A 533 4.11 -22.70 -6.87
N GLU A 534 5.20 -22.25 -6.26
CA GLU A 534 5.54 -22.52 -4.87
C GLU A 534 5.65 -21.21 -4.11
N ARG A 535 5.21 -21.20 -2.85
CA ARG A 535 5.34 -20.02 -1.99
C ARG A 535 6.80 -19.69 -1.81
N GLN A 536 7.14 -18.41 -1.94
CA GLN A 536 8.49 -17.94 -1.67
C GLN A 536 8.86 -18.21 -0.21
N GLN A 537 10.05 -18.74 0.00
CA GLN A 537 10.57 -19.06 1.33
C GLN A 537 11.60 -18.02 1.73
N GLN A 538 11.46 -17.52 2.95
CA GLN A 538 12.43 -16.65 3.60
C GLN A 538 12.90 -17.33 4.89
N LEU A 539 14.21 -17.35 5.14
CA LEU A 539 14.73 -17.82 6.40
C LEU A 539 14.71 -16.66 7.41
N SER A 540 14.03 -16.84 8.54
CA SER A 540 14.16 -15.93 9.68
C SER A 540 15.58 -16.02 10.27
N ASN A 541 16.00 -14.98 10.99
CA ASN A 541 17.21 -14.96 11.83
C ASN A 541 17.26 -16.13 12.83
N ASN A 542 16.11 -16.70 13.21
CA ASN A 542 16.02 -17.85 14.10
C ASN A 542 16.12 -19.21 13.36
N ASN A 543 16.52 -19.21 12.08
CA ASN A 543 16.54 -20.38 11.20
C ASN A 543 15.18 -21.06 11.02
N VAL A 544 14.08 -20.34 11.25
CA VAL A 544 12.72 -20.78 10.93
C VAL A 544 12.45 -20.44 9.48
N GLN A 545 11.97 -21.43 8.71
CA GLN A 545 11.53 -21.22 7.34
C GLN A 545 10.16 -20.55 7.36
N LEU A 546 10.09 -19.31 6.90
CA LEU A 546 8.86 -18.54 6.74
C LEU A 546 8.42 -18.63 5.29
N TYR A 547 7.15 -18.96 5.07
CA TYR A 547 6.55 -18.91 3.75
C TYR A 547 5.87 -17.56 3.59
N LEU A 548 6.24 -16.81 2.55
CA LEU A 548 5.57 -15.56 2.20
C LEU A 548 4.16 -15.84 1.69
N ASN A 549 3.31 -14.81 1.73
CA ASN A 549 1.97 -14.92 1.18
C ASN A 549 2.04 -15.20 -0.34
N GLU A 550 0.97 -15.75 -0.88
CA GLU A 550 0.78 -15.90 -2.32
C GLU A 550 -0.61 -15.38 -2.67
N GLN A 551 -0.72 -14.45 -3.62
CA GLN A 551 -1.96 -13.73 -3.91
C GLN A 551 -2.18 -13.43 -5.40
N ALA A 552 -3.45 -13.36 -5.78
CA ALA A 552 -3.90 -12.97 -7.11
C ALA A 552 -4.73 -11.68 -7.06
N LEU A 553 -4.69 -10.92 -8.16
CA LEU A 553 -5.64 -9.83 -8.39
C LEU A 553 -7.03 -10.42 -8.63
N SER A 554 -8.03 -9.98 -7.87
CA SER A 554 -9.43 -10.37 -8.06
C SER A 554 -10.24 -9.20 -8.62
N VAL A 555 -10.93 -9.47 -9.73
CA VAL A 555 -11.83 -8.54 -10.40
C VAL A 555 -13.25 -9.08 -10.27
N GLN A 556 -14.08 -8.35 -9.53
CA GLN A 556 -15.48 -8.68 -9.30
C GLN A 556 -16.37 -7.79 -10.16
N VAL A 557 -17.29 -8.42 -10.91
CA VAL A 557 -18.33 -7.74 -11.69
C VAL A 557 -19.70 -8.25 -11.25
N ASP A 558 -20.64 -7.35 -10.98
CA ASP A 558 -22.06 -7.70 -10.85
C ASP A 558 -22.88 -6.94 -11.89
N ASN A 559 -23.85 -7.61 -12.51
CA ASN A 559 -24.74 -7.07 -13.54
C ASN A 559 -24.00 -6.47 -14.77
N LEU A 560 -22.86 -7.05 -15.18
CA LEU A 560 -22.12 -6.61 -16.36
C LEU A 560 -22.97 -6.80 -17.63
N PRO A 561 -23.34 -5.72 -18.36
CA PRO A 561 -24.21 -5.80 -19.52
C PRO A 561 -23.62 -6.63 -20.67
N ALA A 562 -24.48 -7.07 -21.57
CA ALA A 562 -24.09 -7.84 -22.75
C ALA A 562 -23.11 -7.06 -23.64
N ALA A 563 -22.02 -7.71 -24.07
CA ALA A 563 -20.94 -7.14 -24.89
C ALA A 563 -20.21 -5.94 -24.26
N GLU A 564 -20.38 -5.70 -22.96
CA GLU A 564 -19.62 -4.71 -22.23
C GLU A 564 -18.40 -5.32 -21.52
N THR A 565 -17.39 -4.47 -21.35
CA THR A 565 -16.11 -4.84 -20.73
C THR A 565 -15.81 -3.90 -19.55
N ARG A 566 -15.27 -4.44 -18.46
CA ARG A 566 -14.72 -3.68 -17.33
C ARG A 566 -13.36 -4.25 -16.96
N GLY A 567 -12.47 -3.41 -16.44
CA GLY A 567 -11.11 -3.83 -16.16
C GLY A 567 -10.30 -2.87 -15.32
N VAL A 568 -9.07 -3.30 -15.04
CA VAL A 568 -8.07 -2.54 -14.32
C VAL A 568 -6.84 -2.33 -15.17
N PHE A 569 -6.12 -1.25 -14.92
CA PHE A 569 -4.87 -0.97 -15.58
C PHE A 569 -3.76 -0.63 -14.59
N LYS A 570 -2.53 -0.84 -15.05
CA LYS A 570 -1.32 -0.44 -14.35
C LYS A 570 -0.38 0.23 -15.34
N ASN A 571 0.18 1.37 -14.94
CA ASN A 571 1.27 2.01 -15.66
C ASN A 571 2.57 1.30 -15.32
N MET A 572 3.35 0.98 -16.34
CA MET A 572 4.60 0.23 -16.25
C MET A 572 5.55 0.74 -17.34
N ASN A 573 6.84 0.46 -17.24
CA ASN A 573 7.78 0.79 -18.31
C ASN A 573 8.52 -0.48 -18.69
N LEU A 574 7.94 -1.21 -19.64
CA LEU A 574 8.42 -2.53 -20.03
C LEU A 574 8.98 -2.53 -21.44
N ASP A 575 10.13 -3.17 -21.58
CA ASP A 575 10.67 -3.60 -22.85
C ASP A 575 10.57 -5.12 -22.95
N MET A 576 9.65 -5.58 -23.79
CA MET A 576 9.25 -6.98 -23.93
C MET A 576 10.04 -7.71 -25.03
N ARG A 577 10.93 -7.01 -25.75
CA ARG A 577 11.54 -7.52 -27.00
C ARG A 577 12.50 -8.69 -26.82
N GLN A 578 13.11 -8.78 -25.65
CA GLN A 578 14.07 -9.84 -25.34
C GLN A 578 13.41 -11.07 -24.70
N TYR A 579 12.09 -11.16 -24.77
CA TYR A 579 11.32 -12.28 -24.24
C TYR A 579 10.49 -12.90 -25.35
N GLY A 580 10.42 -14.22 -25.39
CA GLY A 580 9.68 -14.94 -26.41
C GLY A 580 8.19 -15.06 -26.10
N LYS A 581 7.82 -15.22 -24.82
CA LYS A 581 6.44 -15.48 -24.42
C LYS A 581 5.99 -14.63 -23.25
N LEU A 582 4.73 -14.20 -23.30
CA LEU A 582 4.01 -13.62 -22.17
C LEU A 582 3.06 -14.68 -21.57
N ARG A 583 3.12 -14.86 -20.25
CA ARG A 583 2.36 -15.87 -19.51
C ARG A 583 1.65 -15.27 -18.30
N MET A 584 0.43 -15.74 -18.00
CA MET A 584 -0.36 -15.36 -16.81
C MET A 584 -1.44 -16.43 -16.57
N PHE A 585 -1.73 -16.74 -15.30
CA PHE A 585 -2.86 -17.59 -14.93
C PHE A 585 -4.15 -16.77 -14.85
N ILE A 586 -5.26 -17.36 -15.30
CA ILE A 586 -6.58 -16.72 -15.24
C ILE A 586 -7.61 -17.72 -14.70
N HIS A 587 -8.38 -17.29 -13.70
CA HIS A 587 -9.49 -18.02 -13.12
C HIS A 587 -10.79 -17.27 -13.39
N ALA A 588 -11.91 -17.98 -13.56
CA ALA A 588 -13.23 -17.39 -13.65
C ALA A 588 -14.26 -18.21 -12.85
N GLU A 589 -15.08 -17.53 -12.06
CA GLU A 589 -16.18 -18.11 -11.30
C GLU A 589 -17.46 -17.26 -11.39
N ALA A 590 -18.60 -17.91 -11.21
CA ALA A 590 -19.90 -17.25 -11.17
C ALA A 590 -20.13 -16.59 -9.80
N ARG A 591 -20.73 -15.40 -9.80
CA ARG A 591 -21.25 -14.76 -8.59
C ARG A 591 -22.77 -14.82 -8.56
N GLN A 592 -23.34 -14.73 -7.35
CA GLN A 592 -24.78 -14.85 -7.05
C GLN A 592 -25.36 -16.25 -7.31
N PHE A 593 -25.30 -16.75 -8.54
CA PHE A 593 -25.82 -18.05 -8.94
C PHE A 593 -24.82 -18.80 -9.81
N ASP A 594 -24.62 -20.10 -9.55
CA ASP A 594 -23.63 -20.91 -10.26
C ASP A 594 -23.87 -20.92 -11.78
N ASN A 595 -25.13 -20.95 -12.22
CA ASN A 595 -25.50 -21.03 -13.64
C ASN A 595 -25.51 -19.67 -14.37
N MET A 596 -25.09 -18.57 -13.73
CA MET A 596 -25.11 -17.24 -14.34
C MET A 596 -24.06 -17.09 -15.46
N ILE A 597 -22.99 -17.87 -15.40
CA ILE A 597 -22.02 -18.02 -16.48
C ILE A 597 -21.85 -19.51 -16.84
N ILE A 598 -21.45 -19.76 -18.08
CA ILE A 598 -21.01 -21.06 -18.60
C ILE A 598 -19.67 -20.88 -19.33
N ASP A 599 -19.08 -21.97 -19.81
CA ASP A 599 -17.84 -21.91 -20.59
C ASP A 599 -18.01 -21.00 -21.82
N GLY A 600 -17.10 -20.05 -21.98
CA GLY A 600 -17.13 -19.04 -23.04
C GLY A 600 -18.11 -17.88 -22.81
N SER A 601 -18.80 -17.81 -21.67
CA SER A 601 -19.63 -16.64 -21.32
C SER A 601 -18.81 -15.37 -21.10
N LEU A 602 -17.58 -15.52 -20.62
CA LEU A 602 -16.68 -14.41 -20.34
C LEU A 602 -15.45 -14.51 -21.24
N THR A 603 -14.91 -13.36 -21.63
CA THR A 603 -13.63 -13.26 -22.32
C THR A 603 -12.70 -12.37 -21.52
N ALA A 604 -11.53 -12.88 -21.12
CA ALA A 604 -10.46 -12.04 -20.60
C ALA A 604 -9.85 -11.26 -21.76
N VAL A 605 -9.78 -9.93 -21.62
CA VAL A 605 -9.21 -9.02 -22.60
C VAL A 605 -8.00 -8.35 -21.97
N VAL A 606 -6.82 -8.64 -22.53
CA VAL A 606 -5.55 -8.09 -22.07
C VAL A 606 -5.02 -7.14 -23.13
N ARG A 607 -4.89 -5.84 -22.79
CA ARG A 607 -4.27 -4.84 -23.68
C ARG A 607 -2.94 -4.38 -23.12
N PHE A 608 -2.00 -4.09 -24.00
CA PHE A 608 -0.74 -3.44 -23.62
C PHE A 608 -0.14 -2.66 -24.80
N GLY A 609 0.47 -1.53 -24.50
CA GLY A 609 1.03 -0.63 -25.51
C GLY A 609 1.46 0.70 -24.92
N SER A 610 1.60 1.72 -25.77
CA SER A 610 1.89 3.09 -25.32
C SER A 610 0.65 3.76 -24.72
N ASP A 611 -0.54 3.30 -25.10
CA ASP A 611 -1.83 3.66 -24.51
C ASP A 611 -2.76 2.42 -24.50
N LEU A 612 -3.99 2.57 -24.00
CA LEU A 612 -4.96 1.46 -23.88
C LEU A 612 -6.19 1.58 -24.79
N GLN A 613 -6.24 2.60 -25.67
CA GLN A 613 -7.38 2.89 -26.56
C GLN A 613 -6.98 3.14 -28.02
N GLY A 614 -5.95 3.95 -28.27
CA GLY A 614 -5.53 4.35 -29.62
C GLY A 614 -4.29 3.61 -30.16
N ASN A 615 -3.52 2.94 -29.30
CA ASN A 615 -2.23 2.35 -29.64
C ASN A 615 -1.83 1.19 -28.73
N TYR A 616 -2.38 0.00 -29.01
CA TYR A 616 -2.18 -1.20 -28.20
C TYR A 616 -2.21 -2.50 -29.02
N TYR A 617 -1.55 -3.52 -28.48
CA TYR A 617 -1.83 -4.92 -28.78
C TYR A 617 -2.90 -5.45 -27.81
N GLU A 618 -3.78 -6.32 -28.31
CA GLU A 618 -4.85 -6.94 -27.53
C GLU A 618 -4.84 -8.45 -27.72
N VAL A 619 -5.00 -9.17 -26.61
CA VAL A 619 -5.18 -10.62 -26.58
C VAL A 619 -6.47 -10.95 -25.84
N ARG A 620 -7.33 -11.72 -26.51
CA ARG A 620 -8.64 -12.12 -26.00
C ARG A 620 -8.65 -13.62 -25.75
N VAL A 621 -8.96 -14.02 -24.53
CA VAL A 621 -8.99 -15.42 -24.07
C VAL A 621 -10.41 -15.75 -23.60
N PRO A 622 -11.19 -16.56 -24.34
CA PRO A 622 -12.46 -17.08 -23.87
C PRO A 622 -12.25 -17.93 -22.61
N LEU A 623 -12.98 -17.62 -21.54
CA LEU A 623 -12.77 -18.23 -20.24
C LEU A 623 -13.68 -19.43 -20.02
N LYS A 624 -13.09 -20.48 -19.46
CA LYS A 624 -13.75 -21.65 -18.89
C LYS A 624 -14.10 -21.39 -17.43
N LYS A 625 -15.32 -21.73 -17.04
CA LYS A 625 -15.81 -21.52 -15.69
C LYS A 625 -15.27 -22.59 -14.75
N THR A 626 -14.88 -22.18 -13.54
CA THR A 626 -14.62 -23.10 -12.44
C THR A 626 -15.92 -23.54 -11.77
N PRO A 627 -16.20 -24.85 -11.64
CA PRO A 627 -17.36 -25.32 -10.89
C PRO A 627 -17.28 -24.96 -9.41
N TRP A 628 -18.37 -24.50 -8.81
CA TRP A 628 -18.45 -24.19 -7.38
C TRP A 628 -17.96 -25.36 -6.50
N PHE A 629 -17.35 -25.01 -5.36
CA PHE A 629 -16.76 -25.95 -4.41
C PHE A 629 -15.58 -26.79 -4.95
N SER A 630 -15.06 -26.44 -6.13
CA SER A 630 -13.79 -26.99 -6.57
C SER A 630 -12.68 -26.66 -5.58
N SER A 631 -11.83 -27.66 -5.30
CA SER A 631 -10.69 -27.53 -4.39
C SER A 631 -9.38 -28.01 -5.00
N ASP A 632 -9.44 -28.54 -6.23
CA ASP A 632 -8.27 -28.95 -7.01
C ASP A 632 -7.67 -27.73 -7.74
N SER A 633 -6.36 -27.54 -7.62
CA SER A 633 -5.65 -26.41 -8.22
C SER A 633 -5.78 -26.38 -9.74
N LEU A 634 -5.76 -27.54 -10.42
CA LEU A 634 -5.93 -27.62 -11.88
C LEU A 634 -7.35 -27.27 -12.34
N ALA A 635 -8.35 -27.49 -11.48
CA ALA A 635 -9.72 -27.11 -11.76
C ALA A 635 -9.97 -25.63 -11.46
N VAL A 636 -9.31 -25.06 -10.44
CA VAL A 636 -9.36 -23.62 -10.12
C VAL A 636 -8.58 -22.80 -11.17
N TRP A 637 -7.48 -23.32 -11.69
CA TRP A 637 -6.69 -22.67 -12.73
C TRP A 637 -6.64 -23.53 -14.00
N PRO A 638 -7.72 -23.58 -14.81
CA PRO A 638 -7.75 -24.35 -16.05
C PRO A 638 -6.67 -23.87 -17.02
N GLU A 639 -5.94 -24.81 -17.63
CA GLU A 639 -4.87 -24.48 -18.57
C GLU A 639 -5.39 -23.68 -19.78
N GLU A 640 -6.64 -23.93 -20.19
CA GLU A 640 -7.28 -23.23 -21.31
C GLU A 640 -7.41 -21.71 -21.07
N ASN A 641 -7.55 -21.31 -19.80
CA ASN A 641 -7.68 -19.91 -19.40
C ASN A 641 -6.33 -19.17 -19.37
N ASN A 642 -5.21 -19.89 -19.32
CA ASN A 642 -3.90 -19.26 -19.20
C ASN A 642 -3.62 -18.37 -20.40
N LEU A 643 -3.23 -17.12 -20.14
CA LEU A 643 -2.56 -16.30 -21.14
C LEU A 643 -1.21 -16.97 -21.38
N ASP A 644 -0.99 -17.56 -22.54
CA ASP A 644 0.30 -18.15 -22.95
C ASP A 644 0.38 -18.02 -24.47
N PHE A 645 1.20 -17.07 -24.94
CA PHE A 645 1.40 -16.83 -26.36
C PHE A 645 2.80 -16.30 -26.68
N ASP A 646 3.21 -16.50 -27.92
CA ASP A 646 4.46 -15.99 -28.47
C ASP A 646 4.30 -14.51 -28.85
N LEU A 647 5.13 -13.64 -28.26
CA LEU A 647 5.12 -12.21 -28.52
C LEU A 647 5.44 -11.89 -30.00
N GLN A 648 6.19 -12.75 -30.69
CA GLN A 648 6.48 -12.59 -32.11
C GLN A 648 5.25 -12.75 -33.00
N GLU A 649 4.18 -13.41 -32.55
CA GLU A 649 2.96 -13.47 -33.34
C GLU A 649 2.28 -12.11 -33.48
N LEU A 650 2.41 -11.24 -32.48
CA LEU A 650 1.88 -9.87 -32.54
C LEU A 650 2.63 -9.02 -33.58
N THR A 651 3.95 -9.13 -33.63
CA THR A 651 4.77 -8.39 -34.61
C THR A 651 4.53 -8.93 -36.03
N ARG A 652 4.39 -10.25 -36.19
CA ARG A 652 3.99 -10.87 -37.48
C ARG A 652 2.59 -10.43 -37.92
N MET A 653 1.63 -10.34 -37.00
CA MET A 653 0.29 -9.82 -37.27
C MET A 653 0.32 -8.35 -37.70
N LYS A 654 1.12 -7.51 -37.03
CA LYS A 654 1.36 -6.11 -37.44
C LYS A 654 1.93 -6.02 -38.86
N LEU A 655 2.91 -6.85 -39.21
CA LEU A 655 3.46 -6.92 -40.56
C LEU A 655 2.42 -7.32 -41.61
N ARG A 656 1.59 -8.35 -41.34
CA ARG A 656 0.50 -8.77 -42.24
C ARG A 656 -0.51 -7.64 -42.47
N ARG A 657 -0.92 -6.95 -41.39
CA ARG A 657 -1.82 -5.80 -41.45
C ARG A 657 -1.25 -4.68 -42.32
N ASN A 658 0.03 -4.35 -42.15
CA ASN A 658 0.71 -3.32 -42.92
C ASN A 658 0.83 -3.69 -44.41
N GLN A 659 1.14 -4.95 -44.72
CA GLN A 659 1.20 -5.46 -46.10
C GLN A 659 -0.17 -5.46 -46.78
N ALA A 660 -1.26 -5.69 -46.02
CA ALA A 660 -2.62 -5.58 -46.51
C ALA A 660 -3.10 -4.14 -46.74
N GLY A 661 -2.30 -3.12 -46.35
CA GLY A 661 -2.65 -1.71 -46.50
C GLY A 661 -3.78 -1.25 -45.56
N ALA A 662 -4.07 -2.00 -44.49
CA ALA A 662 -5.12 -1.64 -43.54
C ALA A 662 -4.69 -0.43 -42.68
N SER A 663 -5.63 0.49 -42.47
CA SER A 663 -5.39 1.73 -41.73
C SER A 663 -4.99 1.44 -40.27
N PRO A 664 -3.93 2.09 -39.73
CA PRO A 664 -3.58 1.97 -38.31
C PRO A 664 -4.71 2.33 -37.34
N SER A 665 -5.61 3.22 -37.72
CA SER A 665 -6.74 3.63 -36.86
C SER A 665 -7.88 2.61 -36.82
N THR A 666 -7.79 1.50 -37.55
CA THR A 666 -8.82 0.46 -37.58
C THR A 666 -8.43 -0.73 -36.72
N TYR A 667 -9.40 -1.28 -36.00
CA TYR A 667 -9.23 -2.52 -35.24
C TYR A 667 -9.00 -3.69 -36.19
N TYR A 668 -7.76 -4.17 -36.22
CA TYR A 668 -7.36 -5.34 -37.00
C TYR A 668 -7.25 -6.54 -36.06
N SER A 669 -7.94 -7.63 -36.37
CA SER A 669 -7.96 -8.83 -35.53
C SER A 669 -7.85 -10.12 -36.33
N GLU A 670 -7.23 -11.13 -35.72
CA GLU A 670 -7.08 -12.48 -36.24
C GLU A 670 -7.55 -13.49 -35.19
N ARG A 671 -8.49 -14.37 -35.56
CA ARG A 671 -9.01 -15.43 -34.69
C ARG A 671 -8.25 -16.73 -34.92
N LEU A 672 -7.76 -17.32 -33.84
CA LEU A 672 -7.05 -18.59 -33.85
C LEU A 672 -7.99 -19.78 -33.76
N SER A 673 -7.50 -20.97 -34.10
CA SER A 673 -8.25 -22.23 -34.04
C SER A 673 -8.71 -22.62 -32.64
N ASN A 674 -7.98 -22.19 -31.60
CA ASN A 674 -8.33 -22.39 -30.19
C ASN A 674 -9.36 -21.37 -29.66
N GLY A 675 -9.91 -20.51 -30.53
CA GLY A 675 -10.91 -19.51 -30.17
C GLY A 675 -10.35 -18.18 -29.64
N ARG A 676 -9.05 -18.10 -29.35
CA ARG A 676 -8.38 -16.84 -28.96
C ARG A 676 -8.36 -15.86 -30.12
N VAL A 677 -8.32 -14.58 -29.80
CA VAL A 677 -8.22 -13.51 -30.79
C VAL A 677 -7.04 -12.61 -30.45
N TYR A 678 -6.19 -12.34 -31.44
CA TYR A 678 -5.17 -11.30 -31.35
C TYR A 678 -5.63 -10.10 -32.16
N ALA A 679 -5.39 -8.92 -31.63
CA ALA A 679 -5.74 -7.68 -32.30
C ALA A 679 -4.74 -6.57 -32.04
N LEU A 680 -4.80 -5.52 -32.87
CA LEU A 680 -4.06 -4.29 -32.68
C LEU A 680 -4.87 -3.08 -33.18
N ILE A 681 -4.67 -1.95 -32.51
CA ILE A 681 -5.03 -0.60 -32.99
C ILE A 681 -3.77 0.25 -32.91
N GLY A 682 -3.59 1.15 -33.88
CA GLY A 682 -2.46 2.07 -33.95
C GLY A 682 -1.21 1.40 -34.51
N ASN A 683 -0.05 1.86 -34.05
CA ASN A 683 1.25 1.25 -34.31
C ASN A 683 1.93 0.93 -32.97
N PRO A 684 1.40 -0.05 -32.22
CA PRO A 684 1.93 -0.36 -30.91
C PRO A 684 3.33 -0.94 -31.08
N ASN A 685 4.11 -0.88 -30.01
CA ASN A 685 5.42 -1.48 -29.98
C ASN A 685 5.68 -2.18 -28.64
N LEU A 686 6.53 -3.20 -28.69
CA LEU A 686 6.96 -4.00 -27.55
C LEU A 686 8.21 -3.44 -26.85
N GLY A 687 8.84 -2.41 -27.40
CA GLY A 687 10.06 -1.80 -26.84
C GLY A 687 9.78 -0.78 -25.74
N GLU A 688 8.60 -0.18 -25.75
CA GLU A 688 8.16 0.84 -24.81
C GLU A 688 6.67 0.64 -24.48
N VAL A 689 6.37 -0.40 -23.70
CA VAL A 689 5.03 -0.65 -23.19
C VAL A 689 4.84 0.15 -21.92
N ARG A 690 3.95 1.15 -21.98
CA ARG A 690 3.69 2.12 -20.91
C ARG A 690 2.54 1.73 -19.98
N SER A 691 1.60 0.95 -20.49
CA SER A 691 0.43 0.53 -19.71
C SER A 691 0.00 -0.87 -20.12
N MET A 692 -0.57 -1.58 -19.16
CA MET A 692 -1.26 -2.84 -19.37
C MET A 692 -2.65 -2.78 -18.74
N LEU A 693 -3.64 -3.32 -19.44
CA LEU A 693 -5.04 -3.45 -19.02
C LEU A 693 -5.38 -4.93 -18.90
N LEU A 694 -5.97 -5.30 -17.77
CA LEU A 694 -6.57 -6.61 -17.52
C LEU A 694 -8.07 -6.42 -17.36
N SER A 695 -8.86 -7.03 -18.23
CA SER A 695 -10.30 -6.77 -18.29
C SER A 695 -11.10 -8.02 -18.60
N VAL A 696 -12.41 -7.95 -18.30
CA VAL A 696 -13.37 -9.03 -18.49
C VAL A 696 -14.53 -8.50 -19.30
N GLU A 697 -14.80 -9.15 -20.42
CA GLU A 697 -15.95 -8.90 -21.28
C GLU A 697 -17.04 -9.93 -21.04
N ASN A 698 -18.29 -9.48 -21.00
CA ASN A 698 -19.46 -10.35 -21.09
C ASN A 698 -19.74 -10.69 -22.56
N SER A 699 -19.41 -11.92 -22.97
CA SER A 699 -19.64 -12.41 -24.34
C SER A 699 -21.03 -13.02 -24.54
N THR A 700 -21.94 -12.88 -23.57
CA THR A 700 -23.33 -13.36 -23.64
C THR A 700 -24.31 -12.26 -24.05
N LYS A 701 -25.59 -12.62 -24.18
CA LYS A 701 -26.69 -11.67 -24.47
C LYS A 701 -27.40 -11.12 -23.24
N ASN A 702 -27.09 -11.64 -22.05
CA ASN A 702 -27.74 -11.28 -20.79
C ASN A 702 -26.71 -10.69 -19.83
N PRO A 703 -27.10 -9.85 -18.86
CA PRO A 703 -26.18 -9.42 -17.81
C PRO A 703 -25.64 -10.60 -17.01
N VAL A 704 -24.36 -10.53 -16.64
CA VAL A 704 -23.67 -11.59 -15.87
C VAL A 704 -22.99 -11.01 -14.64
N SER A 705 -22.88 -11.82 -13.60
CA SER A 705 -22.12 -11.51 -12.39
C SER A 705 -21.05 -12.59 -12.18
N ALA A 706 -19.81 -12.17 -12.03
CA ALA A 706 -18.66 -13.06 -12.03
C ALA A 706 -17.48 -12.49 -11.23
N GLU A 707 -16.56 -13.36 -10.86
CA GLU A 707 -15.27 -13.00 -10.30
C GLU A 707 -14.17 -13.64 -11.15
N VAL A 708 -13.16 -12.86 -11.53
CA VAL A 708 -12.03 -13.30 -12.33
C VAL A 708 -10.75 -13.00 -11.59
N TRP A 709 -9.87 -13.99 -11.47
CA TRP A 709 -8.56 -13.81 -10.85
C TRP A 709 -7.45 -13.83 -11.89
N PHE A 710 -6.49 -12.93 -11.74
CA PHE A 710 -5.28 -12.85 -12.54
C PHE A 710 -4.08 -13.06 -11.64
N ASN A 711 -3.17 -13.95 -12.05
CA ASN A 711 -2.00 -14.26 -11.25
C ASN A 711 -0.76 -14.53 -12.09
N GLU A 712 0.42 -14.30 -11.50
CA GLU A 712 1.73 -14.65 -12.04
C GLU A 712 2.00 -14.12 -13.46
N LEU A 713 1.86 -12.81 -13.66
CA LEU A 713 2.19 -12.18 -14.93
C LEU A 713 3.71 -12.20 -15.15
N ARG A 714 4.16 -13.01 -16.10
CA ARG A 714 5.59 -13.27 -16.32
C ARG A 714 5.95 -13.47 -17.78
N PHE A 715 7.20 -13.18 -18.07
CA PHE A 715 7.86 -13.57 -19.30
C PHE A 715 8.48 -14.95 -19.21
N SER A 716 8.63 -15.59 -20.37
CA SER A 716 9.46 -16.77 -20.52
C SER A 716 10.17 -16.78 -21.88
N ASN A 717 11.09 -17.73 -22.07
CA ASN A 717 11.90 -17.87 -23.28
C ASN A 717 12.75 -16.61 -23.54
N LEU A 718 13.71 -16.35 -22.64
CA LEU A 718 14.63 -15.22 -22.71
C LEU A 718 15.49 -15.28 -23.98
N ASP A 719 15.81 -14.14 -24.60
CA ASP A 719 16.79 -14.10 -25.68
C ASP A 719 18.21 -14.27 -25.11
N GLU A 720 18.76 -15.46 -25.36
CA GLU A 720 20.10 -15.87 -24.93
C GLU A 720 21.10 -15.89 -26.09
N LYS A 721 20.82 -15.15 -27.17
CA LYS A 721 21.83 -14.96 -28.22
C LYS A 721 23.05 -14.25 -27.66
N GLY A 722 24.19 -14.90 -27.84
CA GLY A 722 25.49 -14.33 -27.51
C GLY A 722 25.90 -13.22 -28.47
N GLY A 723 26.98 -12.53 -28.09
CA GLY A 723 27.62 -11.52 -28.92
C GLY A 723 29.13 -11.54 -28.73
N TRP A 724 29.82 -10.77 -29.55
CA TRP A 724 31.27 -10.63 -29.48
C TRP A 724 31.67 -9.16 -29.52
N ALA A 725 32.84 -8.87 -28.97
CA ALA A 725 33.51 -7.59 -29.15
C ALA A 725 34.99 -7.79 -29.42
N ALA A 726 35.54 -6.90 -30.23
CA ALA A 726 36.95 -6.82 -30.51
C ALA A 726 37.39 -5.35 -30.48
N THR A 727 38.51 -5.09 -29.83
CA THR A 727 39.18 -3.79 -29.87
C THR A 727 40.62 -3.95 -30.33
N GLY A 728 41.07 -3.02 -31.17
CA GLY A 728 42.44 -2.90 -31.60
C GLY A 728 42.91 -1.46 -31.44
N ARG A 729 44.11 -1.26 -30.90
CA ARG A 729 44.74 0.06 -30.79
C ARG A 729 46.21 -0.03 -31.15
N VAL A 730 46.67 0.91 -31.97
CA VAL A 730 48.07 1.07 -32.36
C VAL A 730 48.51 2.50 -32.06
N ASP A 731 49.46 2.64 -31.15
CA ASP A 731 50.11 3.89 -30.81
C ASP A 731 51.50 3.97 -31.46
N LEU A 732 51.69 4.96 -32.31
CA LEU A 732 52.96 5.30 -32.94
C LEU A 732 53.54 6.54 -32.25
N LYS A 733 54.64 6.37 -31.53
CA LYS A 733 55.41 7.48 -30.96
C LYS A 733 56.44 7.95 -31.98
N LEU A 734 56.39 9.22 -32.37
CA LEU A 734 57.29 9.86 -33.32
C LEU A 734 58.42 10.58 -32.55
N ALA A 735 59.34 9.82 -31.95
CA ALA A 735 60.41 10.34 -31.10
C ALA A 735 59.88 11.36 -30.07
N ASP A 736 60.38 12.59 -30.07
CA ASP A 736 59.84 13.71 -29.28
C ASP A 736 59.00 14.70 -30.12
N LEU A 737 58.76 14.42 -31.40
CA LEU A 737 57.95 15.25 -32.30
C LEU A 737 56.45 15.14 -32.01
N GLY A 738 55.98 13.96 -31.60
CA GLY A 738 54.56 13.73 -31.41
C GLY A 738 54.15 12.26 -31.32
N SER A 739 52.85 12.00 -31.47
CA SER A 739 52.27 10.65 -31.50
C SER A 739 51.10 10.57 -32.47
N ILE A 740 50.90 9.39 -33.06
CA ILE A 740 49.73 9.03 -33.86
C ILE A 740 49.09 7.81 -33.21
N THR A 741 47.81 7.90 -32.89
CA THR A 741 47.01 6.80 -32.35
C THR A 741 45.98 6.38 -33.39
N LEU A 742 45.95 5.09 -33.70
CA LEU A 742 44.89 4.43 -34.46
C LEU A 742 44.15 3.51 -33.51
N ALA A 743 42.83 3.64 -33.38
CA ALA A 743 42.01 2.72 -32.61
C ALA A 743 40.79 2.31 -33.42
N GLY A 744 40.34 1.08 -33.20
CA GLY A 744 39.10 0.57 -33.76
C GLY A 744 38.43 -0.37 -32.78
N THR A 745 37.11 -0.29 -32.70
CA THR A 745 36.31 -1.23 -31.92
C THR A 745 35.18 -1.77 -32.77
N ALA A 746 34.86 -3.05 -32.57
CA ALA A 746 33.73 -3.71 -33.19
C ALA A 746 32.99 -4.47 -32.09
N ARG A 747 31.68 -4.26 -31.99
CA ARG A 747 30.82 -4.92 -31.01
C ARG A 747 29.55 -5.37 -31.74
N SER A 748 29.20 -6.64 -31.60
CA SER A 748 27.93 -7.13 -32.13
C SER A 748 26.79 -6.89 -31.14
N ARG A 749 25.56 -6.92 -31.66
CA ARG A 749 24.35 -7.14 -30.86
C ARG A 749 24.51 -8.37 -29.97
N GLY A 750 23.84 -8.36 -28.81
CA GLY A 750 23.93 -9.38 -27.76
C GLY A 750 25.16 -9.26 -26.86
N PHE A 751 26.22 -8.52 -27.25
CA PHE A 751 27.41 -8.36 -26.40
C PHE A 751 27.14 -7.38 -25.26
N GLY A 752 27.75 -7.63 -24.10
CA GLY A 752 27.60 -6.86 -22.89
C GLY A 752 28.65 -7.22 -21.84
N THR A 753 28.62 -6.55 -20.70
CA THR A 753 29.38 -6.95 -19.52
C THR A 753 28.66 -8.09 -18.77
N LEU A 754 29.33 -8.76 -17.83
CA LEU A 754 28.78 -9.95 -17.17
C LEU A 754 27.59 -9.63 -16.25
N GLU A 755 27.57 -8.43 -15.69
CA GLU A 755 26.51 -7.93 -14.82
C GLU A 755 25.27 -7.45 -15.58
N GLN A 756 25.36 -7.25 -16.90
CA GLN A 756 24.24 -6.77 -17.70
C GLN A 756 23.12 -7.81 -17.81
N ARG A 757 21.92 -7.38 -17.42
CA ARG A 757 20.68 -8.14 -17.61
C ARG A 757 20.33 -8.27 -19.08
N VAL A 758 19.41 -9.18 -19.39
CA VAL A 758 18.97 -9.47 -20.77
C VAL A 758 18.59 -8.19 -21.55
N ASN A 759 17.85 -7.26 -20.93
CA ASN A 759 17.45 -6.00 -21.56
C ASN A 759 18.54 -4.91 -21.63
N GLU A 760 19.66 -5.07 -20.93
CA GLU A 760 20.74 -4.07 -20.85
C GLU A 760 21.89 -4.35 -21.84
N ARG A 761 21.87 -5.52 -22.49
CA ARG A 761 22.88 -5.90 -23.49
C ARG A 761 22.72 -5.10 -24.78
N SER A 762 23.78 -5.05 -25.58
CA SER A 762 23.76 -4.33 -26.86
C SER A 762 22.66 -4.86 -27.77
N ARG A 763 21.90 -3.96 -28.38
CA ARG A 763 20.92 -4.29 -29.42
C ARG A 763 21.35 -3.77 -30.78
N GLU A 764 22.60 -3.37 -30.89
CA GLU A 764 23.14 -2.72 -32.07
C GLU A 764 24.51 -3.29 -32.38
N ASP A 765 24.82 -3.36 -33.66
CA ASP A 765 26.18 -3.61 -34.13
C ASP A 765 26.89 -2.26 -34.24
N MET A 766 27.97 -2.10 -33.48
CA MET A 766 28.73 -0.86 -33.37
C MET A 766 30.15 -1.07 -33.90
N TYR A 767 30.55 -0.21 -34.82
CA TYR A 767 31.90 -0.15 -35.36
C TYR A 767 32.45 1.25 -35.17
N THR A 768 33.54 1.39 -34.41
CA THR A 768 34.24 2.66 -34.24
C THR A 768 35.60 2.61 -34.90
N PHE A 769 36.00 3.74 -35.47
CA PHE A 769 37.31 3.95 -36.08
C PHE A 769 37.80 5.34 -35.75
N ASP A 770 38.96 5.40 -35.08
CA ASP A 770 39.53 6.62 -34.54
C ASP A 770 40.98 6.76 -34.96
N VAL A 771 41.31 7.89 -35.56
CA VAL A 771 42.69 8.29 -35.88
C VAL A 771 42.94 9.64 -35.23
N SER A 772 43.98 9.74 -34.41
CA SER A 772 44.41 11.01 -33.83
C SER A 772 45.91 11.20 -33.95
N ALA A 773 46.32 12.44 -34.20
CA ALA A 773 47.70 12.86 -34.32
C ALA A 773 47.92 14.07 -33.40
N ASN A 774 48.90 13.97 -32.52
CA ASN A 774 49.39 15.03 -31.66
C ASN A 774 50.82 15.35 -32.08
N ILE A 775 51.07 16.54 -32.62
CA ILE A 775 52.37 16.96 -33.14
C ILE A 775 52.76 18.28 -32.50
N ASP A 776 53.99 18.39 -31.99
CA ASP A 776 54.57 19.68 -31.60
C ASP A 776 55.25 20.30 -32.82
N ALA A 777 54.49 21.09 -33.59
CA ALA A 777 54.97 21.75 -34.79
C ALA A 777 56.03 22.82 -34.49
N GLY A 778 56.14 23.29 -33.23
CA GLY A 778 57.19 24.22 -32.80
C GLY A 778 58.59 23.62 -32.95
N LYS A 779 58.71 22.29 -32.85
CA LYS A 779 59.97 21.56 -33.06
C LYS A 779 60.45 21.49 -34.51
N LEU A 780 59.62 21.92 -35.46
CA LEU A 780 59.98 22.04 -36.88
C LEU A 780 60.50 23.45 -37.24
N LEU A 781 60.59 24.34 -36.25
CA LEU A 781 61.15 25.69 -36.39
C LEU A 781 62.54 25.79 -35.74
N PRO A 782 63.35 26.81 -36.06
CA PRO A 782 64.67 26.98 -35.45
C PRO A 782 64.61 27.01 -33.90
N LYS A 783 65.39 26.13 -33.25
CA LYS A 783 65.42 25.95 -31.77
C LYS A 783 65.58 27.25 -30.97
N LYS A 784 66.23 28.28 -31.55
CA LYS A 784 66.46 29.59 -30.92
C LYS A 784 65.17 30.39 -30.66
N LEU A 785 64.08 30.09 -31.37
CA LEU A 785 62.82 30.82 -31.23
C LEU A 785 62.05 30.42 -29.96
N GLY A 786 62.30 29.23 -29.40
CA GLY A 786 61.67 28.77 -28.15
C GLY A 786 60.14 28.64 -28.22
N ILE A 787 59.56 28.54 -29.43
CA ILE A 787 58.12 28.51 -29.65
C ILE A 787 57.63 27.06 -29.55
N GLN A 788 56.57 26.83 -28.78
CA GLN A 788 55.86 25.56 -28.70
C GLN A 788 54.52 25.70 -29.45
N ILE A 789 54.27 24.83 -30.43
CA ILE A 789 53.04 24.86 -31.23
C ILE A 789 52.41 23.46 -31.19
N PRO A 790 51.55 23.17 -30.19
CA PRO A 790 50.83 21.91 -30.15
C PRO A 790 49.75 21.89 -31.23
N VAL A 791 49.83 20.92 -32.14
CA VAL A 791 48.86 20.68 -33.21
C VAL A 791 48.19 19.34 -32.95
N TYR A 792 46.87 19.37 -32.79
CA TYR A 792 46.02 18.19 -32.72
C TYR A 792 45.19 18.07 -34.01
N ALA A 793 45.17 16.87 -34.59
CA ALA A 793 44.27 16.52 -35.66
C ALA A 793 43.65 15.14 -35.37
N GLY A 794 42.33 15.01 -35.52
CA GLY A 794 41.64 13.77 -35.28
C GLY A 794 40.48 13.57 -36.24
N ILE A 795 40.27 12.32 -36.65
CA ILE A 795 39.05 11.88 -37.32
C ILE A 795 38.51 10.67 -36.56
N SER A 796 37.24 10.75 -36.20
CA SER A 796 36.50 9.68 -35.53
C SER A 796 35.28 9.39 -36.38
N ARG A 797 35.03 8.10 -36.64
CA ARG A 797 33.82 7.64 -37.30
C ARG A 797 33.22 6.50 -36.49
N ILE A 798 31.95 6.65 -36.18
CA ILE A 798 31.13 5.64 -35.53
C ILE A 798 30.07 5.23 -36.56
N ALA A 799 29.80 3.94 -36.66
CA ALA A 799 28.70 3.40 -37.44
C ALA A 799 27.92 2.45 -36.55
N MET A 800 26.64 2.74 -36.36
CA MET A 800 25.73 1.96 -35.51
C MET A 800 24.58 1.42 -36.36
N THR A 801 24.30 0.12 -36.23
CA THR A 801 23.18 -0.52 -36.92
C THR A 801 22.29 -1.24 -35.89
N PRO A 802 21.07 -0.76 -35.64
CA PRO A 802 20.19 -1.33 -34.65
C PRO A 802 19.58 -2.66 -35.11
N GLU A 803 19.24 -3.52 -34.14
CA GLU A 803 18.54 -4.78 -34.40
C GLU A 803 17.09 -4.54 -34.81
N TYR A 804 16.44 -3.56 -34.19
CA TYR A 804 15.07 -3.17 -34.42
C TYR A 804 15.01 -1.88 -35.23
N ASP A 805 13.92 -1.68 -35.96
CA ASP A 805 13.68 -0.43 -36.66
C ASP A 805 13.50 0.73 -35.66
N PRO A 806 14.14 1.90 -35.84
CA PRO A 806 14.03 3.02 -34.90
C PRO A 806 12.63 3.62 -34.76
N TYR A 807 11.75 3.45 -35.76
CA TYR A 807 10.38 3.94 -35.72
C TYR A 807 9.39 2.87 -35.25
N ASP A 808 9.63 1.62 -35.65
CA ASP A 808 8.89 0.43 -35.21
C ASP A 808 9.77 -0.41 -34.28
N LEU A 809 9.88 0.01 -33.02
CA LEU A 809 10.81 -0.54 -32.03
C LEU A 809 10.70 -2.06 -31.82
N ASP A 810 9.64 -2.71 -32.29
CA ASP A 810 9.36 -4.14 -32.17
C ASP A 810 9.54 -4.94 -33.46
N ILE A 811 9.74 -4.29 -34.60
CA ILE A 811 10.01 -4.94 -35.88
C ILE A 811 11.52 -4.97 -36.10
N LYS A 812 12.06 -6.15 -36.43
CA LYS A 812 13.49 -6.25 -36.76
C LYS A 812 13.79 -5.49 -38.04
N LEU A 813 14.92 -4.79 -38.07
CA LEU A 813 15.35 -4.04 -39.24
C LEU A 813 15.49 -4.95 -40.48
N SER A 814 15.97 -6.19 -40.29
CA SER A 814 16.04 -7.20 -41.36
C SER A 814 14.68 -7.46 -42.01
N ASP A 815 13.67 -7.68 -41.18
CA ASP A 815 12.34 -8.08 -41.64
C ASP A 815 11.66 -6.93 -42.39
N LYS A 816 11.88 -5.69 -41.93
CA LYS A 816 11.39 -4.48 -42.59
C LYS A 816 12.11 -4.21 -43.93
N LEU A 817 13.41 -4.46 -44.00
CA LEU A 817 14.19 -4.35 -45.25
C LEU A 817 13.78 -5.40 -46.29
N ASP A 818 13.43 -6.60 -45.84
CA ASP A 818 12.99 -7.68 -46.73
C ASP A 818 11.53 -7.51 -47.18
N ALA A 819 10.70 -6.85 -46.38
CA ALA A 819 9.33 -6.47 -46.74
C ALA A 819 9.22 -5.19 -47.59
N ALA A 820 10.34 -4.54 -47.93
CA ALA A 820 10.34 -3.28 -48.67
C ALA A 820 9.82 -3.46 -50.12
N PRO A 821 8.90 -2.59 -50.61
CA PRO A 821 8.31 -2.70 -51.94
C PRO A 821 9.27 -2.41 -53.10
N SER A 822 10.38 -1.71 -52.85
CA SER A 822 11.39 -1.40 -53.87
C SER A 822 12.78 -1.26 -53.26
N LYS A 823 13.81 -1.32 -54.12
CA LYS A 823 15.21 -1.14 -53.71
C LYS A 823 15.47 0.26 -53.15
N ASP A 824 14.91 1.29 -53.77
CA ASP A 824 15.07 2.68 -53.29
C ASP A 824 14.45 2.88 -51.92
N PHE A 825 13.31 2.23 -51.65
CA PHE A 825 12.67 2.25 -50.34
C PHE A 825 13.50 1.50 -49.29
N ARG A 826 14.10 0.35 -49.67
CA ARG A 826 15.02 -0.41 -48.82
C ARG A 826 16.25 0.41 -48.44
N ASP A 827 16.85 1.10 -49.41
CA ASP A 827 18.03 1.95 -49.17
C ASP A 827 17.68 3.16 -48.30
N SER A 828 16.47 3.72 -48.45
CA SER A 828 15.97 4.77 -47.56
C SER A 828 15.79 4.28 -46.11
N ILE A 829 15.17 3.09 -45.89
CA ILE A 829 15.02 2.52 -44.55
C ILE A 829 16.39 2.33 -43.90
N LYS A 830 17.34 1.76 -44.65
CA LYS A 830 18.69 1.51 -44.15
C LYS A 830 19.42 2.81 -43.78
N ASN A 831 19.36 3.83 -44.63
CA ASN A 831 20.03 5.12 -44.36
C ASN A 831 19.39 5.85 -43.18
N ASN A 832 18.07 5.72 -42.99
CA ASN A 832 17.38 6.33 -41.84
C ASN A 832 17.65 5.57 -40.53
N ALA A 833 18.06 4.30 -40.59
CA ALA A 833 18.30 3.47 -39.43
C ALA A 833 19.77 3.39 -39.02
N GLN A 834 20.70 3.78 -39.89
CA GLN A 834 22.15 3.78 -39.59
C GLN A 834 22.60 5.16 -39.14
N ASP A 835 23.12 5.23 -37.91
CA ASP A 835 23.74 6.43 -37.32
C ASP A 835 25.25 6.47 -37.56
#